data_AF-A0AAV2RC58-F1
#
_entry.id   AF-A0AAV2RC58-F1
#
_cell.length_a   1.000
_cell.length_b   1.000
_cell.length_c   1.000
_cell.angle_alpha   90.00
_cell.angle_beta   90.00
_cell.angle_gamma   90.00
#
_symmetry.space_group_name_H-M   'P 1'
#
loop_
_entity.id
_entity.type
_entity.pdbx_description
1 polymer ?
#
loop_
_entity_poly.entity_id
_entity_poly.type
_entity_poly.pdbx_seq_one_letter_code
_entity_poly.pdbx_strand_id
1 'polypeptide(L)'
;MSWQAVPEGLSEEDHNFLKVYKITVTTIRTVLFYLFTLACPKLPNQSLKGYLQSHPLNMSGSELKKYFDSTQRKKMDADPCGKEFDISLLFVAIKVSCQKLAPLGDSSWTNPSAPPDLEYLLTTNKNFRNNLLHENSNFDLLFVQKWVKELQDLVDKTYLAIGKRYTVDVSKEINLMKDNIDNILNAPLPVPDITQYRQDVKTLLDAIKIDFLVKGQKELETTSDLLTMTDPASFISGRETLRVTLIYTRIDLIEESHGTKAAAGVPVQYEHLLTLLGWNGRIPNVIILEGPAGAGKTTLTKLMLAERVNCLQGLPFSFIGLDKFDFVFPYECSNSDLSSYLDLITYLLPKTTLYLKNNDILRSARQLKILIIVDAADDLNSKSKALLRELLETRVHESGGNLRLICTTRPQALQDLLSMIPKNKLTTAHTKITGIAAHRREEFVTRLHEGMKSEGQSTQETKGLVNYLNRSQGRMGDHFRFPLMLTLLTYLWAADPMSVNGVTTVTALYFAIHRLIQKRLFSRLSKHEKIKDVKNSSEIEECCCKFLKILYQESLISIGLDALILPDRCTCNLKKAADLNGLPQAEVFAAFLSHARKWTAYGYSDQLAGSHKSLLEFYAAFYIVEVITGNIKTDHQLDLERKLVNGGLKKSEKKRIHRELTESKSVTNVLKTNHREISNPLILSKYQNVLLHLMGLLTHRGKDVLHHFHAEVIELMKESVNRHSEGFKSHDASDYWFQVVSEAECDSEVAKTVAENMNKKNRERWDISDSNTRAAVEILKTVSPRIIHILLETDPSTLKYLPLLCDKLSESKCIVIIDDFYSWKNPKKSASDSYFSQISISSNRFRCLFGNFRLCAAISEDMEMLDTLGLVISDDLQIELLKHTLTQTIPVLAKEKLRHFALHIDKSVLASSLPQMMFDIDSFSLVMSHVEDVDVNWTVDVIKALWSAGNSQLSIGFPCSCLSLLGCENLLKELSECSITGNRLRVTSPNITKEEVQSLNTTENDLSLAVFEEGSWLYGPM
;
A
#
# COMPACT_ATOMS: atom_id res chain seq x y z
N MET A 1 -50.39 28.30 -9.36
CA MET A 1 -50.41 26.90 -9.82
C MET A 1 -49.65 26.08 -8.80
N SER A 2 -50.31 25.15 -8.09
CA SER A 2 -49.62 24.25 -7.16
C SER A 2 -49.11 23.03 -7.95
N TRP A 3 -47.79 22.88 -8.06
CA TRP A 3 -47.21 21.68 -8.64
C TRP A 3 -47.37 20.52 -7.65
N GLN A 4 -47.95 19.41 -8.11
CA GLN A 4 -48.13 18.21 -7.30
C GLN A 4 -46.77 17.57 -6.97
N ALA A 5 -46.75 16.77 -5.90
CA ALA A 5 -45.55 16.10 -5.42
C ALA A 5 -44.90 15.21 -6.50
N VAL A 6 -43.58 15.28 -6.61
CA VAL A 6 -42.78 14.42 -7.50
C VAL A 6 -42.96 12.96 -7.06
N PRO A 7 -43.32 12.04 -7.98
CA PRO A 7 -43.45 10.63 -7.64
C PRO A 7 -42.16 10.07 -7.06
N GLU A 8 -42.27 9.26 -6.02
CA GLU A 8 -41.13 8.71 -5.29
C GLU A 8 -40.15 7.97 -6.21
N GLY A 9 -38.90 8.42 -6.29
CA GLY A 9 -37.84 7.84 -7.13
C GLY A 9 -37.64 8.48 -8.52
N LEU A 10 -38.28 9.62 -8.81
CA LEU A 10 -37.94 10.50 -9.94
C LEU A 10 -37.29 11.78 -9.41
N SER A 11 -36.30 12.33 -10.12
CA SER A 11 -35.85 13.70 -9.84
C SER A 11 -36.88 14.72 -10.33
N GLU A 12 -36.84 15.95 -9.81
CA GLU A 12 -37.69 17.04 -10.29
C GLU A 12 -37.45 17.34 -11.78
N GLU A 13 -36.20 17.22 -12.23
CA GLU A 13 -35.80 17.37 -13.63
C GLU A 13 -36.41 16.28 -14.52
N ASP A 14 -36.33 15.00 -14.10
CA ASP A 14 -36.92 13.88 -14.85
C ASP A 14 -38.45 14.00 -14.92
N HIS A 15 -39.08 14.45 -13.83
CA HIS A 15 -40.52 14.70 -13.77
C HIS A 15 -40.94 15.77 -14.77
N ASN A 16 -40.18 16.88 -14.81
CA ASN A 16 -40.42 17.98 -15.73
C ASN A 16 -40.17 17.59 -17.20
N PHE A 17 -39.09 16.87 -17.47
CA PHE A 17 -38.79 16.32 -18.80
C PHE A 17 -39.94 15.43 -19.29
N LEU A 18 -40.40 14.48 -18.47
CA LEU A 18 -41.48 13.57 -18.85
C LEU A 18 -42.79 14.30 -19.14
N LYS A 19 -43.11 15.34 -18.37
CA LYS A 19 -44.28 16.19 -18.66
C LYS A 19 -44.12 16.90 -19.99
N VAL A 20 -42.99 17.58 -20.22
CA VAL A 20 -42.74 18.30 -21.47
C VAL A 20 -42.75 17.35 -22.67
N TYR A 21 -42.14 16.17 -22.54
CA TYR A 21 -42.13 15.13 -23.55
C TYR A 21 -43.54 14.65 -23.89
N LYS A 22 -44.34 14.34 -22.88
CA LYS A 22 -45.72 13.86 -23.06
C LYS A 22 -46.60 14.92 -23.72
N ILE A 23 -46.52 16.16 -23.27
CA ILE A 23 -47.24 17.30 -23.87
C ILE A 23 -46.83 17.44 -25.33
N THR A 24 -45.52 17.53 -25.60
CA THR A 24 -44.99 17.73 -26.95
C THR A 24 -45.43 16.61 -27.90
N VAL A 25 -45.27 15.35 -27.51
CA VAL A 25 -45.62 14.21 -28.35
C VAL A 25 -47.14 14.13 -28.57
N THR A 26 -47.94 14.30 -27.52
CA THR A 26 -49.40 14.15 -27.63
C THR A 26 -50.01 15.27 -28.48
N THR A 27 -49.63 16.52 -28.21
CA THR A 27 -50.15 17.70 -28.89
C THR A 27 -49.79 17.70 -30.37
N ILE A 28 -48.52 17.48 -30.71
CA ILE A 28 -48.06 17.48 -32.11
C ILE A 28 -48.67 16.32 -32.88
N ARG A 29 -48.72 15.13 -32.28
CA ARG A 29 -49.34 13.97 -32.92
C ARG A 29 -50.83 14.23 -33.20
N THR A 30 -51.53 14.89 -32.28
CA THR A 30 -52.96 15.20 -32.43
C THR A 30 -53.22 16.13 -33.61
N VAL A 31 -52.45 17.22 -33.78
CA VAL A 31 -52.62 18.13 -34.92
C VAL A 31 -52.23 17.48 -36.25
N LEU A 32 -51.16 16.68 -36.27
CA LEU A 32 -50.76 15.93 -37.47
C LEU A 32 -51.80 14.87 -37.84
N PHE A 33 -52.32 14.14 -36.85
CA PHE A 33 -53.35 13.13 -37.07
C PHE A 33 -54.65 13.77 -37.56
N TYR A 34 -55.07 14.89 -36.97
CA TYR A 34 -56.22 15.66 -37.44
C TYR A 34 -56.07 16.03 -38.92
N LEU A 35 -54.93 16.64 -39.31
CA LEU A 35 -54.65 16.94 -40.71
C LEU A 35 -54.67 15.69 -41.58
N PHE A 36 -54.03 14.60 -41.14
CA PHE A 36 -54.00 13.35 -41.88
C PHE A 36 -55.41 12.81 -42.15
N THR A 37 -56.29 12.80 -41.14
CA THR A 37 -57.68 12.36 -41.29
C THR A 37 -58.51 13.28 -42.18
N LEU A 38 -58.20 14.58 -42.19
CA LEU A 38 -58.91 15.57 -43.00
C LEU A 38 -58.46 15.56 -44.47
N ALA A 39 -57.16 15.40 -44.72
CA ALA A 39 -56.54 15.66 -46.01
C ALA A 39 -56.15 14.40 -46.81
N CYS A 40 -56.17 13.21 -46.18
CA CYS A 40 -55.90 11.93 -46.84
C CYS A 40 -57.24 11.29 -47.28
N PRO A 41 -57.59 11.27 -48.57
CA PRO A 41 -58.89 10.80 -49.06
C PRO A 41 -58.94 9.27 -49.21
N LYS A 42 -58.29 8.54 -48.30
CA LYS A 42 -58.33 7.07 -48.27
C LYS A 42 -59.68 6.58 -47.75
N LEU A 43 -60.13 5.41 -48.20
CA LEU A 43 -61.35 4.81 -47.65
C LEU A 43 -61.14 4.40 -46.17
N PRO A 44 -62.19 4.42 -45.33
CA PRO A 44 -62.05 4.17 -43.89
C PRO A 44 -61.35 2.84 -43.53
N ASN A 45 -61.58 1.79 -44.31
CA ASN A 45 -61.01 0.45 -44.10
C ASN A 45 -59.78 0.16 -44.96
N GLN A 46 -59.35 1.10 -45.80
CA GLN A 46 -58.17 0.93 -46.64
C GLN A 46 -56.92 1.29 -45.84
N SER A 47 -55.95 0.38 -45.79
CA SER A 47 -54.65 0.66 -45.18
C SER A 47 -53.94 1.78 -45.94
N LEU A 48 -53.12 2.59 -45.25
CA LEU A 48 -52.37 3.66 -45.91
C LEU A 48 -51.49 3.10 -47.04
N LYS A 49 -50.88 1.93 -46.82
CA LYS A 49 -50.10 1.23 -47.85
C LYS A 49 -50.95 0.87 -49.06
N GLY A 50 -52.15 0.31 -48.83
CA GLY A 50 -53.09 0.00 -49.90
C GLY A 50 -53.57 1.23 -50.67
N TYR A 51 -53.74 2.36 -49.99
CA TYR A 51 -54.08 3.64 -50.62
C TYR A 51 -52.94 4.18 -51.50
N LEU A 52 -51.71 4.18 -50.99
CA LEU A 52 -50.53 4.65 -51.74
C LEU A 52 -50.27 3.84 -53.02
N GLN A 53 -50.58 2.54 -53.01
CA GLN A 53 -50.43 1.65 -54.16
C GLN A 53 -51.60 1.72 -55.14
N SER A 54 -52.75 2.27 -54.72
CA SER A 54 -53.94 2.42 -55.56
C SER A 54 -53.91 3.72 -56.38
N HIS A 55 -54.72 3.77 -57.44
CA HIS A 55 -54.91 4.99 -58.22
C HIS A 55 -55.59 6.07 -57.35
N PRO A 56 -55.15 7.34 -57.35
CA PRO A 56 -54.27 7.99 -58.33
C PRO A 56 -52.76 7.98 -58.02
N LEU A 57 -52.32 7.47 -56.87
CA LEU A 57 -50.92 7.61 -56.42
C LEU A 57 -49.98 6.58 -57.05
N ASN A 58 -50.45 5.36 -57.35
CA ASN A 58 -49.72 4.30 -58.07
C ASN A 58 -48.27 4.07 -57.58
N MET A 59 -48.02 4.20 -56.29
CA MET A 59 -46.67 4.15 -55.73
C MET A 59 -46.12 2.72 -55.80
N SER A 60 -44.95 2.56 -56.42
CA SER A 60 -44.29 1.27 -56.57
C SER A 60 -43.77 0.74 -55.24
N GLY A 61 -43.55 -0.58 -55.15
CA GLY A 61 -42.98 -1.21 -53.95
C GLY A 61 -41.56 -0.72 -53.61
N SER A 62 -40.78 -0.28 -54.60
CA SER A 62 -39.46 0.33 -54.41
C SER A 62 -39.56 1.75 -53.82
N GLU A 63 -40.52 2.55 -54.29
CA GLU A 63 -40.78 3.90 -53.73
C GLU A 63 -41.28 3.83 -52.28
N LEU A 64 -42.16 2.88 -51.96
CA LEU A 64 -42.58 2.66 -50.57
C LEU A 64 -41.41 2.31 -49.65
N LYS A 65 -40.44 1.52 -50.13
CA LYS A 65 -39.22 1.20 -49.37
C LYS A 65 -38.27 2.38 -49.20
N LYS A 66 -38.33 3.35 -50.12
CA LYS A 66 -37.53 4.59 -50.05
C LYS A 66 -38.03 5.55 -48.98
N TYR A 67 -39.36 5.66 -48.82
CA TYR A 67 -39.96 6.64 -47.90
C TYR A 67 -40.29 6.09 -46.51
N PHE A 68 -40.59 4.80 -46.40
CA PHE A 68 -40.97 4.16 -45.13
C PHE A 68 -40.04 3.00 -44.82
N ASP A 69 -39.62 2.84 -43.57
CA ASP A 69 -38.81 1.69 -43.13
C ASP A 69 -39.64 0.40 -42.93
N SER A 70 -39.00 -0.70 -42.55
CA SER A 70 -39.67 -1.99 -42.37
C SER A 70 -40.73 -2.00 -41.26
N THR A 71 -40.50 -1.26 -40.17
CA THR A 71 -41.39 -1.15 -39.02
C THR A 71 -42.59 -0.27 -39.35
N GLN A 72 -42.36 0.86 -40.01
CA GLN A 72 -43.39 1.77 -40.47
C GLN A 72 -44.34 1.10 -41.45
N ARG A 73 -43.81 0.34 -42.43
CA ARG A 73 -44.64 -0.42 -43.38
C ARG A 73 -45.52 -1.45 -42.68
N LYS A 74 -45.03 -2.14 -41.65
CA LYS A 74 -45.83 -3.06 -40.83
C LYS A 74 -46.94 -2.33 -40.08
N LYS A 75 -46.64 -1.17 -39.46
CA LYS A 75 -47.65 -0.35 -38.77
C LYS A 75 -48.74 0.15 -39.72
N MET A 76 -48.37 0.55 -40.93
CA MET A 76 -49.31 1.00 -41.96
C MET A 76 -50.31 -0.10 -42.37
N ASP A 77 -49.89 -1.36 -42.34
CA ASP A 77 -50.75 -2.52 -42.61
C ASP A 77 -51.63 -2.88 -41.40
N ALA A 78 -51.08 -2.81 -40.19
CA ALA A 78 -51.75 -3.22 -38.95
C ALA A 78 -52.80 -2.21 -38.45
N ASP A 79 -52.62 -0.91 -38.75
CA ASP A 79 -53.55 0.15 -38.35
C ASP A 79 -54.03 0.94 -39.57
N PRO A 80 -55.14 0.52 -40.20
CA PRO A 80 -55.69 1.19 -41.36
C PRO A 80 -56.14 2.62 -41.09
N CYS A 81 -56.48 2.98 -39.84
CA CYS A 81 -56.98 4.31 -39.51
C CYS A 81 -55.88 5.30 -39.12
N GLY A 82 -54.65 4.82 -38.86
CA GLY A 82 -53.48 5.64 -38.52
C GLY A 82 -53.49 6.20 -37.10
N LYS A 83 -54.40 5.72 -36.23
CA LYS A 83 -54.51 6.12 -34.83
C LYS A 83 -53.28 5.79 -33.99
N GLU A 84 -52.50 4.79 -34.38
CA GLU A 84 -51.27 4.32 -33.73
C GLU A 84 -50.00 4.86 -34.42
N PHE A 85 -50.15 5.75 -35.40
CA PHE A 85 -49.00 6.35 -36.05
C PHE A 85 -48.33 7.38 -35.12
N ASP A 86 -47.01 7.30 -35.04
CA ASP A 86 -46.18 8.29 -34.35
C ASP A 86 -45.97 9.54 -35.23
N ILE A 87 -45.41 10.60 -34.64
CA ILE A 87 -45.18 11.89 -35.32
C ILE A 87 -44.35 11.73 -36.60
N SER A 88 -43.31 10.88 -36.56
CA SER A 88 -42.42 10.67 -37.71
C SER A 88 -43.17 9.99 -38.86
N LEU A 89 -43.95 8.95 -38.55
CA LEU A 89 -44.76 8.25 -39.54
C LEU A 89 -45.89 9.14 -40.08
N LEU A 90 -46.60 9.87 -39.21
CA LEU A 90 -47.64 10.83 -39.63
C LEU A 90 -47.07 11.90 -40.55
N PHE A 91 -45.91 12.47 -40.21
CA PHE A 91 -45.28 13.51 -41.02
C PHE A 91 -44.93 13.00 -42.42
N VAL A 92 -44.34 11.80 -42.53
CA VAL A 92 -44.05 11.20 -43.84
C VAL A 92 -45.34 10.85 -44.57
N ALA A 93 -46.33 10.27 -43.89
CA ALA A 93 -47.63 9.93 -44.46
C ALA A 93 -48.33 11.16 -45.04
N ILE A 94 -48.37 12.28 -44.32
CA ILE A 94 -48.97 13.53 -44.77
C ILE A 94 -48.28 14.03 -46.05
N LYS A 95 -46.95 14.03 -46.08
CA LYS A 95 -46.16 14.46 -47.23
C LYS A 95 -46.45 13.68 -48.52
N VAL A 96 -46.76 12.39 -48.40
CA VAL A 96 -46.91 11.50 -49.57
C VAL A 96 -48.35 11.22 -49.97
N SER A 97 -49.32 11.45 -49.07
CA SER A 97 -50.69 10.96 -49.25
C SER A 97 -51.79 12.02 -49.15
N CYS A 98 -51.51 13.16 -48.50
CA CYS A 98 -52.51 14.21 -48.31
C CYS A 98 -52.59 15.11 -49.57
N GLN A 99 -53.81 15.46 -49.95
CA GLN A 99 -54.06 16.38 -51.07
C GLN A 99 -53.91 17.85 -50.64
N LYS A 100 -53.84 18.78 -51.61
CA LYS A 100 -53.74 20.24 -51.36
C LYS A 100 -52.52 20.67 -50.54
N LEU A 101 -51.47 19.84 -50.51
CA LEU A 101 -50.16 20.16 -49.95
C LEU A 101 -49.10 20.17 -51.06
N ALA A 102 -48.02 20.91 -50.85
CA ALA A 102 -46.89 20.94 -51.77
C ALA A 102 -46.22 19.55 -51.89
N PRO A 103 -45.71 19.18 -53.08
CA PRO A 103 -45.11 17.87 -53.31
C PRO A 103 -43.81 17.66 -52.52
N LEU A 104 -43.36 16.40 -52.45
CA LEU A 104 -42.09 16.03 -51.83
C LEU A 104 -40.92 16.80 -52.46
N GLY A 105 -40.12 17.46 -51.62
CA GLY A 105 -38.92 18.20 -52.05
C GLY A 105 -39.18 19.67 -52.40
N ASP A 106 -40.43 20.12 -52.33
CA ASP A 106 -40.76 21.54 -52.50
C ASP A 106 -40.16 22.40 -51.39
N SER A 107 -39.66 23.60 -51.74
CA SER A 107 -39.02 24.52 -50.80
C SER A 107 -39.96 25.03 -49.70
N SER A 108 -41.28 24.99 -49.89
CA SER A 108 -42.29 25.34 -48.87
C SER A 108 -42.21 24.48 -47.61
N TRP A 109 -41.62 23.29 -47.68
CA TRP A 109 -41.41 22.43 -46.51
C TRP A 109 -40.21 22.86 -45.64
N THR A 110 -39.30 23.69 -46.16
CA THR A 110 -38.05 24.06 -45.48
C THR A 110 -37.88 25.56 -45.31
N ASN A 111 -38.42 26.37 -46.23
CA ASN A 111 -38.24 27.82 -46.25
C ASN A 111 -39.49 28.51 -45.71
N PRO A 112 -39.36 29.44 -44.74
CA PRO A 112 -40.50 30.18 -44.22
C PRO A 112 -41.01 31.21 -45.23
N SER A 113 -42.32 31.22 -45.45
CA SER A 113 -43.06 32.31 -46.12
C SER A 113 -43.69 33.26 -45.09
N ALA A 114 -44.15 34.43 -45.53
CA ALA A 114 -44.83 35.41 -44.66
C ALA A 114 -46.25 35.70 -45.21
N PRO A 115 -47.32 35.16 -44.59
CA PRO A 115 -47.35 34.27 -43.42
C PRO A 115 -46.83 32.84 -43.70
N PRO A 116 -46.42 32.06 -42.68
CA PRO A 116 -45.84 30.73 -42.88
C PRO A 116 -46.82 29.76 -43.52
N ASP A 117 -46.36 29.03 -44.53
CA ASP A 117 -47.11 27.94 -45.14
C ASP A 117 -47.32 26.77 -44.17
N LEU A 118 -48.42 26.04 -44.38
CA LEU A 118 -48.78 24.87 -43.57
C LEU A 118 -47.64 23.83 -43.59
N GLU A 119 -47.06 23.60 -44.76
CA GLU A 119 -45.93 22.70 -44.99
C GLU A 119 -44.72 23.03 -44.09
N TYR A 120 -44.36 24.31 -43.98
CA TYR A 120 -43.29 24.77 -43.10
C TYR A 120 -43.65 24.58 -41.62
N LEU A 121 -44.89 24.86 -41.23
CA LEU A 121 -45.37 24.65 -39.85
C LEU A 121 -45.36 23.17 -39.46
N LEU A 122 -45.71 22.25 -40.36
CA LEU A 122 -45.63 20.81 -40.12
C LEU A 122 -44.18 20.34 -39.91
N THR A 123 -43.24 20.86 -40.70
CA THR A 123 -41.79 20.59 -40.50
C THR A 123 -41.33 21.17 -39.17
N THR A 124 -41.77 22.38 -38.83
CA THR A 124 -41.43 23.05 -37.57
C THR A 124 -41.94 22.26 -36.36
N ASN A 125 -43.15 21.71 -36.40
CA ASN A 125 -43.65 20.81 -35.35
C ASN A 125 -42.77 19.57 -35.18
N LYS A 126 -42.42 18.89 -36.29
CA LYS A 126 -41.52 17.73 -36.23
C LYS A 126 -40.16 18.11 -35.62
N ASN A 127 -39.60 19.23 -36.05
CA ASN A 127 -38.29 19.69 -35.57
C ASN A 127 -38.36 20.14 -34.10
N PHE A 128 -39.45 20.77 -33.66
CA PHE A 128 -39.66 21.15 -32.26
C PHE A 128 -39.61 19.92 -31.34
N ARG A 129 -40.27 18.82 -31.73
CA ARG A 129 -40.16 17.53 -31.03
C ARG A 129 -38.73 16.98 -31.03
N ASN A 130 -37.98 17.11 -32.12
CA ASN A 130 -36.60 16.62 -32.19
C ASN A 130 -35.67 17.47 -31.33
N ASN A 131 -35.85 18.79 -31.29
CA ASN A 131 -35.06 19.68 -30.46
C ASN A 131 -35.20 19.31 -28.98
N LEU A 132 -36.40 18.97 -28.51
CA LEU A 132 -36.61 18.47 -27.14
C LEU A 132 -35.73 17.26 -26.78
N LEU A 133 -35.47 16.38 -27.75
CA LEU A 133 -34.68 15.16 -27.56
C LEU A 133 -33.17 15.38 -27.73
N HIS A 134 -32.76 16.53 -28.25
CA HIS A 134 -31.36 16.84 -28.55
C HIS A 134 -30.80 18.03 -27.74
N GLU A 135 -31.65 18.83 -27.11
CA GLU A 135 -31.24 19.92 -26.24
C GLU A 135 -30.78 19.39 -24.87
N ASN A 136 -29.52 19.63 -24.52
CA ASN A 136 -28.96 19.43 -23.19
C ASN A 136 -29.42 20.56 -22.24
N SER A 137 -30.73 20.76 -22.11
CA SER A 137 -31.33 21.81 -21.29
C SER A 137 -31.64 21.29 -19.89
N ASN A 138 -31.45 22.13 -18.87
CA ASN A 138 -31.87 21.84 -17.50
C ASN A 138 -33.40 22.05 -17.43
N PHE A 139 -34.17 20.99 -17.17
CA PHE A 139 -35.64 21.02 -17.20
C PHE A 139 -36.23 21.63 -15.92
N ASP A 140 -35.90 22.89 -15.66
CA ASP A 140 -36.51 23.65 -14.57
C ASP A 140 -37.92 24.15 -14.93
N LEU A 141 -38.62 24.69 -13.93
CA LEU A 141 -40.00 25.15 -14.10
C LEU A 141 -40.13 26.27 -15.15
N LEU A 142 -39.13 27.16 -15.25
CA LEU A 142 -39.14 28.26 -16.22
C LEU A 142 -39.00 27.74 -17.64
N PHE A 143 -38.14 26.74 -17.85
CA PHE A 143 -37.98 26.03 -19.10
C PHE A 143 -39.30 25.37 -19.52
N VAL A 144 -39.95 24.63 -18.62
CA VAL A 144 -41.24 23.97 -18.89
C VAL A 144 -42.29 24.98 -19.35
N GLN A 145 -42.45 26.09 -18.62
CA GLN A 145 -43.43 27.13 -18.96
C GLN A 145 -43.17 27.76 -20.32
N LYS A 146 -41.90 28.09 -20.61
CA LYS A 146 -41.50 28.66 -21.90
C LYS A 146 -41.77 27.68 -23.04
N TRP A 147 -41.35 26.43 -22.88
CA TRP A 147 -41.50 25.39 -23.89
C TRP A 147 -42.97 25.12 -24.24
N VAL A 148 -43.83 25.01 -23.22
CA VAL A 148 -45.26 24.78 -23.42
C VAL A 148 -45.91 25.95 -24.16
N LYS A 149 -45.54 27.19 -23.83
CA LYS A 149 -46.08 28.38 -24.51
C LYS A 149 -45.67 28.42 -25.98
N GLU A 150 -44.42 28.09 -26.29
CA GLU A 150 -43.93 28.01 -27.67
C GLU A 150 -44.63 26.89 -28.47
N LEU A 151 -44.86 25.74 -27.83
CA LEU A 151 -45.62 24.64 -28.43
C LEU A 151 -47.08 25.03 -28.71
N GLN A 152 -47.75 25.69 -27.76
CA GLN A 152 -49.12 26.17 -27.91
C GLN A 152 -49.24 27.12 -29.10
N ASP A 153 -48.36 28.12 -29.20
CA ASP A 153 -48.34 29.07 -30.31
C ASP A 153 -48.09 28.38 -31.66
N LEU A 154 -47.14 27.43 -31.70
CA LEU A 154 -46.84 26.67 -32.91
C LEU A 154 -48.03 25.83 -33.39
N VAL A 155 -48.68 25.12 -32.47
CA VAL A 155 -49.81 24.24 -32.81
C VAL A 155 -51.06 25.05 -33.14
N ASP A 156 -51.33 26.15 -32.44
CA ASP A 156 -52.40 27.10 -32.77
C ASP A 156 -52.25 27.63 -34.21
N LYS A 157 -51.05 28.11 -34.56
CA LYS A 157 -50.74 28.55 -35.94
C LYS A 157 -50.95 27.45 -36.96
N THR A 158 -50.60 26.21 -36.60
CA THR A 158 -50.78 25.04 -37.48
C THR A 158 -52.26 24.76 -37.72
N TYR A 159 -53.09 24.72 -36.67
CA TYR A 159 -54.54 24.54 -36.82
C TYR A 159 -55.18 25.66 -37.64
N LEU A 160 -54.83 26.92 -37.39
CA LEU A 160 -55.36 28.05 -38.16
C LEU A 160 -54.98 27.96 -39.65
N ALA A 161 -53.76 27.52 -39.96
CA ALA A 161 -53.33 27.28 -41.34
C ALA A 161 -54.11 26.11 -41.98
N ILE A 162 -54.41 25.04 -41.23
CA ILE A 162 -55.28 23.94 -41.67
C ILE A 162 -56.69 24.46 -41.96
N GLY A 163 -57.31 25.17 -41.01
CA GLY A 163 -58.67 25.72 -41.15
C GLY A 163 -58.81 26.62 -42.37
N LYS A 164 -57.80 27.47 -42.63
CA LYS A 164 -57.74 28.31 -43.84
C LYS A 164 -57.60 27.48 -45.13
N ARG A 165 -56.70 26.49 -45.17
CA ARG A 165 -56.41 25.69 -46.38
C ARG A 165 -57.57 24.76 -46.77
N TYR A 166 -58.27 24.21 -45.79
CA TYR A 166 -59.35 23.24 -46.01
C TYR A 166 -60.76 23.81 -45.79
N THR A 167 -60.87 25.08 -45.41
CA THR A 167 -62.15 25.78 -45.16
C THR A 167 -62.98 25.08 -44.10
N VAL A 168 -62.33 24.72 -42.98
CA VAL A 168 -62.96 24.08 -41.82
C VAL A 168 -62.77 24.94 -40.58
N ASP A 169 -63.77 24.96 -39.70
CA ASP A 169 -63.63 25.57 -38.38
C ASP A 169 -62.81 24.65 -37.47
N VAL A 170 -61.71 25.17 -36.94
CA VAL A 170 -60.75 24.46 -36.08
C VAL A 170 -60.82 24.92 -34.62
N SER A 171 -61.75 25.81 -34.28
CA SER A 171 -61.84 26.44 -32.95
C SER A 171 -62.05 25.40 -31.86
N LYS A 172 -62.81 24.33 -32.15
CA LYS A 172 -63.06 23.23 -31.23
C LYS A 172 -61.79 22.43 -30.95
N GLU A 173 -60.99 22.15 -31.98
CA GLU A 173 -59.75 21.40 -31.91
C GLU A 173 -58.65 22.17 -31.19
N ILE A 174 -58.56 23.48 -31.41
CA ILE A 174 -57.65 24.38 -30.68
C ILE A 174 -57.98 24.38 -29.19
N ASN A 175 -59.26 24.50 -28.83
CA ASN A 175 -59.68 24.46 -27.41
C ASN A 175 -59.40 23.08 -26.79
N LEU A 176 -59.74 22.00 -27.50
CA LEU A 176 -59.45 20.63 -27.04
C LEU A 176 -57.95 20.41 -26.84
N MET A 177 -57.11 20.97 -27.71
CA MET A 177 -55.66 20.93 -27.59
C MET A 177 -55.16 21.66 -26.35
N LYS A 178 -55.65 22.89 -26.10
CA LYS A 178 -55.30 23.68 -24.89
C LYS A 178 -55.72 22.96 -23.62
N ASP A 179 -56.96 22.45 -23.59
CA ASP A 179 -57.46 21.65 -22.47
C ASP A 179 -56.59 20.41 -22.25
N ASN A 180 -56.17 19.72 -23.31
CA ASN A 180 -55.28 18.56 -23.19
C ASN A 180 -53.89 18.93 -22.64
N ILE A 181 -53.32 20.07 -23.03
CA ILE A 181 -52.05 20.56 -22.48
C ILE A 181 -52.20 20.84 -20.99
N ASP A 182 -53.25 21.58 -20.60
CA ASP A 182 -53.50 21.91 -19.21
C ASP A 182 -53.80 20.66 -18.37
N ASN A 183 -54.53 19.69 -18.94
CA ASN A 183 -54.78 18.40 -18.31
C ASN A 183 -53.48 17.63 -18.07
N ILE A 184 -52.57 17.54 -19.05
CA ILE A 184 -51.30 16.83 -18.88
C ILE A 184 -50.36 17.56 -17.89
N LEU A 185 -50.35 18.90 -17.92
CA LEU A 185 -49.57 19.70 -16.98
C LEU A 185 -50.01 19.50 -15.52
N ASN A 186 -51.32 19.43 -15.29
CA ASN A 186 -51.89 19.40 -13.94
C ASN A 186 -52.16 17.97 -13.43
N ALA A 187 -52.25 16.97 -14.32
CA ALA A 187 -52.47 15.58 -13.94
C ALA A 187 -51.17 14.88 -13.46
N PRO A 188 -51.30 13.83 -12.62
CA PRO A 188 -50.18 12.94 -12.33
C PRO A 188 -49.74 12.20 -13.59
N LEU A 189 -48.41 12.03 -13.75
CA LEU A 189 -47.86 11.19 -14.81
C LEU A 189 -48.37 9.76 -14.66
N PRO A 190 -48.89 9.10 -15.72
CA PRO A 190 -49.34 7.72 -15.62
C PRO A 190 -48.23 6.78 -15.20
N VAL A 191 -48.56 5.83 -14.33
CA VAL A 191 -47.63 4.81 -13.83
C VAL A 191 -46.90 4.07 -14.96
N PRO A 192 -47.55 3.64 -16.06
CA PRO A 192 -46.85 2.96 -17.16
C PRO A 192 -45.73 3.78 -17.79
N ASP A 193 -45.94 5.10 -17.97
CA ASP A 193 -44.95 6.00 -18.56
C ASP A 193 -43.73 6.14 -17.62
N ILE A 194 -43.99 6.26 -16.31
CA ILE A 194 -42.96 6.30 -15.27
C ILE A 194 -42.17 4.98 -15.25
N THR A 195 -42.84 3.84 -15.30
CA THR A 195 -42.21 2.51 -15.29
C THR A 195 -41.36 2.29 -16.52
N GLN A 196 -41.85 2.64 -17.71
CA GLN A 196 -41.12 2.52 -18.96
C GLN A 196 -39.86 3.40 -18.96
N TYR A 197 -40.01 4.68 -18.59
CA TYR A 197 -38.87 5.59 -18.47
C TYR A 197 -37.81 5.09 -17.48
N ARG A 198 -38.23 4.58 -16.32
CA ARG A 198 -37.32 3.98 -15.34
C ARG A 198 -36.57 2.79 -15.93
N GLN A 199 -37.25 1.94 -16.69
CA GLN A 199 -36.63 0.79 -17.34
C GLN A 199 -35.64 1.21 -18.41
N ASP A 200 -35.96 2.23 -19.20
CA ASP A 200 -35.08 2.76 -20.26
C ASP A 200 -33.84 3.44 -19.65
N VAL A 201 -34.02 4.27 -18.63
CA VAL A 201 -32.93 4.90 -17.88
C VAL A 201 -32.06 3.84 -17.21
N LYS A 202 -32.65 2.81 -16.59
CA LYS A 202 -31.90 1.70 -16.03
C LYS A 202 -31.07 0.99 -17.09
N THR A 203 -31.67 0.67 -18.24
CA THR A 203 -30.98 0.01 -19.36
C THR A 203 -29.82 0.85 -19.90
N LEU A 204 -30.01 2.17 -20.05
CA LEU A 204 -28.96 3.10 -20.45
C LEU A 204 -27.81 3.13 -19.44
N LEU A 205 -28.13 3.22 -18.16
CA LEU A 205 -27.12 3.28 -17.10
C LEU A 205 -26.36 1.96 -16.94
N ASP A 206 -27.04 0.83 -17.12
CA ASP A 206 -26.39 -0.48 -17.16
C ASP A 206 -25.44 -0.58 -18.37
N ALA A 207 -25.83 -0.03 -19.53
CA ALA A 207 -24.96 0.06 -20.69
C ALA A 207 -23.75 0.98 -20.46
N ILE A 208 -23.94 2.15 -19.83
CA ILE A 208 -22.86 3.06 -19.44
C ILE A 208 -21.91 2.36 -18.46
N LYS A 209 -22.43 1.62 -17.47
CA LYS A 209 -21.62 0.86 -16.52
C LYS A 209 -20.74 -0.18 -17.23
N ILE A 210 -21.31 -0.96 -18.14
CA ILE A 210 -20.58 -1.96 -18.92
C ILE A 210 -19.50 -1.30 -19.77
N ASP A 211 -19.84 -0.20 -20.46
CA ASP A 211 -18.89 0.55 -21.28
C ASP A 211 -17.76 1.14 -20.44
N PHE A 212 -18.08 1.72 -19.27
CA PHE A 212 -17.13 2.24 -18.29
C PHE A 212 -16.18 1.15 -17.78
N LEU A 213 -16.71 -0.04 -17.48
CA LEU A 213 -15.93 -1.18 -17.02
C LEU A 213 -14.95 -1.65 -18.12
N VAL A 214 -15.46 -1.98 -19.31
CA VAL A 214 -14.67 -2.59 -20.39
C VAL A 214 -13.61 -1.62 -20.92
N LYS A 215 -13.99 -0.37 -21.19
CA LYS A 215 -13.04 0.63 -21.69
C LYS A 215 -12.06 1.07 -20.60
N GLY A 216 -12.56 1.21 -19.37
CA GLY A 216 -11.73 1.57 -18.23
C GLY A 216 -10.66 0.52 -17.94
N GLN A 217 -10.99 -0.78 -18.01
CA GLN A 217 -10.01 -1.85 -17.78
C GLN A 217 -8.89 -1.80 -18.81
N LYS A 218 -9.24 -1.68 -20.09
CA LYS A 218 -8.25 -1.58 -21.18
C LYS A 218 -7.35 -0.34 -21.06
N GLU A 219 -7.92 0.79 -20.65
CA GLU A 219 -7.14 2.02 -20.40
C GLU A 219 -6.21 1.88 -19.20
N LEU A 220 -6.70 1.27 -18.12
CA LEU A 220 -5.93 1.04 -16.91
C LEU A 220 -4.81 0.02 -17.13
N GLU A 221 -5.02 -1.04 -17.90
CA GLU A 221 -3.98 -2.00 -18.31
C GLU A 221 -2.80 -1.28 -18.96
N THR A 222 -3.09 -0.44 -19.96
CA THR A 222 -2.08 0.31 -20.71
C THR A 222 -1.28 1.25 -19.81
N THR A 223 -1.95 1.88 -18.85
CA THR A 223 -1.32 2.85 -17.93
C THR A 223 -0.57 2.14 -16.80
N SER A 224 -1.10 1.02 -16.32
CA SER A 224 -0.54 0.23 -15.22
C SER A 224 0.76 -0.44 -15.62
N ASP A 225 0.91 -0.90 -16.87
CA ASP A 225 2.15 -1.50 -17.37
C ASP A 225 3.38 -0.63 -17.08
N LEU A 226 3.27 0.69 -17.23
CA LEU A 226 4.35 1.64 -16.90
C LEU A 226 4.61 1.76 -15.38
N LEU A 227 3.57 1.59 -14.56
CA LEU A 227 3.65 1.69 -13.10
C LEU A 227 4.22 0.41 -12.44
N THR A 228 4.17 -0.73 -13.14
CA THR A 228 4.76 -2.01 -12.68
C THR A 228 6.28 -2.05 -12.72
N MET A 229 6.88 -1.05 -13.36
CA MET A 229 8.32 -0.96 -13.49
C MET A 229 8.96 -0.45 -12.20
N THR A 230 10.04 -1.11 -11.78
CA THR A 230 10.80 -0.81 -10.57
C THR A 230 12.28 -0.75 -10.90
N ASP A 231 12.91 0.38 -10.62
CA ASP A 231 14.35 0.39 -10.38
C ASP A 231 14.60 1.00 -9.00
N PRO A 232 14.84 0.17 -7.97
CA PRO A 232 15.08 0.65 -6.62
C PRO A 232 16.37 1.48 -6.49
N ALA A 233 17.22 1.51 -7.53
CA ALA A 233 18.44 2.32 -7.57
C ALA A 233 18.68 2.97 -8.95
N SER A 234 17.63 3.53 -9.56
CA SER A 234 17.70 4.26 -10.84
C SER A 234 18.74 5.38 -10.88
N PHE A 235 18.95 6.04 -9.74
CA PHE A 235 19.99 7.05 -9.55
C PHE A 235 21.42 6.49 -9.66
N ILE A 236 21.61 5.18 -9.46
CA ILE A 236 22.88 4.48 -9.65
C ILE A 236 22.99 4.00 -11.10
N SER A 237 21.98 3.27 -11.61
CA SER A 237 22.00 2.62 -12.92
C SER A 237 21.94 3.61 -14.11
N GLY A 238 21.17 4.69 -13.96
CA GLY A 238 20.93 5.70 -15.00
C GLY A 238 20.20 5.19 -16.26
N ARG A 239 19.59 3.98 -16.24
CA ARG A 239 18.97 3.32 -17.40
C ARG A 239 17.71 2.48 -17.03
N GLU A 240 17.14 1.81 -18.03
CA GLU A 240 15.80 1.18 -18.05
C GLU A 240 15.45 0.35 -16.81
N THR A 241 14.19 0.46 -16.43
CA THR A 241 13.61 -0.11 -15.22
C THR A 241 13.39 -1.63 -15.35
N LEU A 242 13.50 -2.37 -14.24
CA LEU A 242 13.21 -3.80 -14.22
C LEU A 242 11.72 -4.03 -13.92
N ARG A 243 11.11 -5.05 -14.53
CA ARG A 243 9.74 -5.46 -14.16
C ARG A 243 9.74 -6.03 -12.75
N VAL A 244 8.87 -5.53 -11.88
CA VAL A 244 8.79 -5.97 -10.48
C VAL A 244 8.59 -7.48 -10.35
N THR A 245 7.81 -8.09 -11.25
CA THR A 245 7.53 -9.53 -11.25
C THR A 245 8.75 -10.42 -11.47
N LEU A 246 9.82 -9.89 -12.09
CA LEU A 246 11.05 -10.65 -12.35
C LEU A 246 12.02 -10.63 -11.17
N ILE A 247 12.01 -9.54 -10.40
CA ILE A 247 12.99 -9.30 -9.33
C ILE A 247 12.41 -9.45 -7.93
N TYR A 248 11.08 -9.54 -7.81
CA TYR A 248 10.43 -9.64 -6.51
C TYR A 248 10.87 -10.90 -5.77
N THR A 249 11.17 -10.72 -4.49
CA THR A 249 11.40 -11.80 -3.53
C THR A 249 10.42 -11.61 -2.40
N ARG A 250 9.86 -12.72 -1.92
CA ARG A 250 8.83 -12.72 -0.90
C ARG A 250 9.33 -12.05 0.39
N ILE A 251 8.55 -11.08 0.88
CA ILE A 251 8.75 -10.42 2.16
C ILE A 251 7.88 -11.06 3.24
N ASP A 252 8.34 -10.98 4.49
CA ASP A 252 7.62 -11.43 5.66
C ASP A 252 6.73 -10.31 6.21
N LEU A 253 5.51 -10.70 6.57
CA LEU A 253 4.49 -9.84 7.13
C LEU A 253 4.05 -10.41 8.47
N ILE A 254 3.72 -9.54 9.42
CA ILE A 254 3.07 -9.91 10.68
C ILE A 254 1.79 -9.10 10.85
N GLU A 255 0.73 -9.73 11.31
CA GLU A 255 -0.50 -9.07 11.75
C GLU A 255 -0.33 -8.59 13.19
N GLU A 256 -0.59 -7.30 13.45
CA GLU A 256 -0.60 -6.77 14.81
C GLU A 256 -2.00 -6.92 15.44
N SER A 257 -2.10 -7.76 16.48
CA SER A 257 -3.32 -7.90 17.26
C SER A 257 -3.55 -6.68 18.16
N HIS A 258 -4.64 -5.94 17.94
CA HIS A 258 -5.08 -4.90 18.87
C HIS A 258 -5.63 -5.52 20.16
N GLY A 259 -4.82 -5.56 21.22
CA GLY A 259 -5.31 -5.70 22.60
C GLY A 259 -4.93 -6.97 23.36
N THR A 260 -4.30 -7.97 22.73
CA THR A 260 -3.72 -9.11 23.45
C THR A 260 -2.25 -8.86 23.70
N LYS A 261 -1.81 -8.95 24.97
CA LYS A 261 -0.40 -8.87 25.39
C LYS A 261 0.47 -10.05 24.88
N ALA A 262 0.04 -10.76 23.83
CA ALA A 262 0.86 -11.75 23.16
C ALA A 262 2.00 -11.00 22.45
N ALA A 263 3.24 -11.30 22.86
CA ALA A 263 4.43 -10.54 22.53
C ALA A 263 4.92 -10.72 21.08
N ALA A 264 4.27 -11.57 20.27
CA ALA A 264 4.62 -11.83 18.87
C ALA A 264 3.38 -11.69 17.98
N GLY A 265 3.47 -10.91 16.90
CA GLY A 265 2.42 -10.79 15.89
C GLY A 265 2.25 -12.09 15.09
N VAL A 266 1.08 -12.30 14.48
CA VAL A 266 0.79 -13.52 13.71
C VAL A 266 1.43 -13.42 12.32
N PRO A 267 2.28 -14.37 11.88
CA PRO A 267 2.85 -14.35 10.54
C PRO A 267 1.77 -14.40 9.46
N VAL A 268 1.90 -13.54 8.45
CA VAL A 268 0.98 -13.45 7.31
C VAL A 268 1.78 -13.67 6.02
N GLN A 269 1.23 -14.47 5.12
CA GLN A 269 1.79 -14.54 3.76
C GLN A 269 1.20 -13.40 2.91
N TYR A 270 2.02 -12.74 2.08
CA TYR A 270 1.57 -11.58 1.30
C TYR A 270 0.45 -11.92 0.31
N GLU A 271 0.42 -13.17 -0.17
CA GLU A 271 -0.58 -13.73 -1.07
C GLU A 271 -2.00 -13.63 -0.46
N HIS A 272 -2.10 -13.69 0.88
CA HIS A 272 -3.34 -13.64 1.65
C HIS A 272 -3.72 -12.22 2.13
N LEU A 273 -2.98 -11.18 1.74
CA LEU A 273 -3.21 -9.81 2.23
C LEU A 273 -4.66 -9.34 1.99
N LEU A 274 -5.26 -9.70 0.86
CA LEU A 274 -6.64 -9.34 0.49
C LEU A 274 -7.71 -10.23 1.14
N THR A 275 -7.32 -11.35 1.75
CA THR A 275 -8.22 -12.29 2.44
C THR A 275 -8.10 -12.22 3.96
N LEU A 276 -7.28 -11.31 4.49
CA LEU A 276 -7.19 -11.07 5.93
C LEU A 276 -8.57 -10.80 6.53
N LEU A 277 -8.75 -11.18 7.79
CA LEU A 277 -9.94 -10.87 8.57
C LEU A 277 -9.60 -9.74 9.52
N GLY A 278 -10.40 -8.69 9.54
CA GLY A 278 -10.30 -7.67 10.56
C GLY A 278 -10.68 -8.22 11.93
N TRP A 279 -10.44 -7.41 12.95
CA TRP A 279 -10.75 -7.66 14.37
C TRP A 279 -12.16 -8.22 14.69
N ASN A 280 -13.16 -7.99 13.84
CA ASN A 280 -14.53 -8.49 14.03
C ASN A 280 -14.81 -9.77 13.24
N GLY A 281 -13.77 -10.45 12.74
CA GLY A 281 -13.87 -11.66 11.93
C GLY A 281 -14.40 -11.42 10.51
N ARG A 282 -14.56 -10.17 10.08
CA ARG A 282 -15.01 -9.82 8.72
C ARG A 282 -13.86 -9.30 7.88
N ILE A 283 -13.97 -9.45 6.56
CA ILE A 283 -12.98 -8.93 5.63
C ILE A 283 -12.87 -7.39 5.81
N PRO A 284 -11.65 -6.82 5.93
CA PRO A 284 -11.42 -5.42 6.20
C PRO A 284 -11.82 -4.52 5.01
N ASN A 285 -12.40 -3.36 5.31
CA ASN A 285 -12.55 -2.26 4.36
C ASN A 285 -11.20 -1.54 4.13
N VAL A 286 -10.35 -1.50 5.16
CA VAL A 286 -9.05 -0.82 5.13
C VAL A 286 -7.97 -1.77 5.65
N ILE A 287 -6.95 -2.02 4.83
CA ILE A 287 -5.75 -2.75 5.22
C ILE A 287 -4.63 -1.73 5.36
N ILE A 288 -4.00 -1.66 6.52
CA ILE A 288 -2.86 -0.78 6.78
C ILE A 288 -1.59 -1.62 6.70
N LEU A 289 -0.71 -1.25 5.78
CA LEU A 289 0.59 -1.87 5.59
C LEU A 289 1.68 -0.94 6.14
N GLU A 290 2.14 -1.23 7.34
CA GLU A 290 3.19 -0.49 8.02
C GLU A 290 4.57 -1.07 7.68
N GLY A 291 5.58 -0.21 7.57
CA GLY A 291 6.97 -0.64 7.56
C GLY A 291 7.93 0.52 7.49
N PRO A 292 9.20 0.34 7.90
CA PRO A 292 10.21 1.40 7.80
C PRO A 292 10.52 1.78 6.35
N ALA A 293 11.31 2.84 6.15
CA ALA A 293 11.77 3.24 4.84
C ALA A 293 12.60 2.11 4.19
N GLY A 294 12.42 1.86 2.89
CA GLY A 294 13.13 0.79 2.20
C GLY A 294 12.64 -0.64 2.49
N ALA A 295 11.58 -0.83 3.29
CA ALA A 295 11.02 -2.15 3.60
C ALA A 295 10.31 -2.85 2.41
N GLY A 296 10.07 -2.13 1.31
CA GLY A 296 9.42 -2.70 0.12
C GLY A 296 7.91 -2.48 0.00
N LYS A 297 7.32 -1.55 0.78
CA LYS A 297 5.88 -1.19 0.71
C LYS A 297 5.41 -0.87 -0.72
N THR A 298 6.01 0.15 -1.34
CA THR A 298 5.73 0.56 -2.73
C THR A 298 6.03 -0.55 -3.74
N THR A 299 7.05 -1.38 -3.48
CA THR A 299 7.36 -2.53 -4.36
C THR A 299 6.27 -3.60 -4.29
N LEU A 300 5.73 -3.89 -3.10
CA LEU A 300 4.62 -4.83 -2.92
C LEU A 300 3.35 -4.32 -3.61
N THR A 301 3.04 -3.03 -3.49
CA THR A 301 1.87 -2.45 -4.15
C THR A 301 2.01 -2.45 -5.68
N LYS A 302 3.21 -2.18 -6.20
CA LYS A 302 3.53 -2.33 -7.63
C LYS A 302 3.42 -3.77 -8.11
N LEU A 303 3.83 -4.75 -7.29
CA LEU A 303 3.61 -6.17 -7.60
C LEU A 303 2.12 -6.48 -7.74
N MET A 304 1.28 -5.96 -6.82
CA MET A 304 -0.17 -6.16 -6.88
C MET A 304 -0.79 -5.57 -8.16
N LEU A 305 -0.32 -4.40 -8.59
CA LEU A 305 -0.72 -3.81 -9.89
C LEU A 305 -0.28 -4.69 -11.06
N ALA A 306 0.95 -5.21 -11.02
CA ALA A 306 1.48 -6.07 -12.07
C ALA A 306 0.70 -7.39 -12.18
N GLU A 307 0.40 -8.01 -11.05
CA GLU A 307 -0.41 -9.20 -10.99
C GLU A 307 -1.87 -8.96 -11.41
N ARG A 308 -2.40 -7.75 -11.19
CA ARG A 308 -3.71 -7.37 -11.73
C ARG A 308 -3.69 -7.32 -13.26
N VAL A 309 -2.64 -6.77 -13.87
CA VAL A 309 -2.48 -6.77 -15.33
C VAL A 309 -2.35 -8.21 -15.85
N ASN A 310 -1.54 -9.05 -15.17
CA ASN A 310 -1.44 -10.47 -15.50
C ASN A 310 -2.80 -11.17 -15.46
N CYS A 311 -3.60 -10.93 -14.41
CA CYS A 311 -4.94 -11.49 -14.26
C CYS A 311 -5.86 -11.11 -15.43
N LEU A 312 -5.82 -9.86 -15.88
CA LEU A 312 -6.61 -9.40 -17.04
C LEU A 312 -6.15 -10.04 -18.36
N GLN A 313 -4.86 -10.39 -18.46
CA GLN A 313 -4.27 -11.10 -19.60
C GLN A 313 -4.39 -12.63 -19.50
N GLY A 314 -4.99 -13.17 -18.44
CA GLY A 314 -5.09 -14.62 -18.20
C GLY A 314 -3.76 -15.28 -17.83
N LEU A 315 -2.78 -14.51 -17.35
CA LEU A 315 -1.49 -14.98 -16.85
C LEU A 315 -1.55 -15.33 -15.35
N PRO A 316 -0.63 -16.17 -14.85
CA PRO A 316 -0.56 -16.51 -13.43
C PRO A 316 -0.39 -15.29 -12.52
N PHE A 317 -1.04 -15.32 -11.36
CA PHE A 317 -0.93 -14.35 -10.28
C PHE A 317 -0.98 -15.07 -8.91
N SER A 318 -0.47 -14.42 -7.88
CA SER A 318 -0.28 -14.97 -6.53
C SER A 318 -1.27 -14.41 -5.51
N PHE A 319 -1.70 -13.15 -5.66
CA PHE A 319 -2.63 -12.51 -4.72
C PHE A 319 -4.02 -13.14 -4.75
N ILE A 320 -4.40 -13.79 -3.66
CA ILE A 320 -5.68 -14.48 -3.53
C ILE A 320 -6.81 -13.44 -3.39
N GLY A 321 -7.82 -13.54 -4.25
CA GLY A 321 -8.97 -12.63 -4.26
C GLY A 321 -8.77 -11.32 -5.01
N LEU A 322 -7.62 -11.11 -5.66
CA LEU A 322 -7.37 -9.96 -6.53
C LEU A 322 -8.30 -9.94 -7.76
N ASP A 323 -8.66 -11.13 -8.26
CA ASP A 323 -9.61 -11.38 -9.35
C ASP A 323 -11.04 -10.90 -9.05
N LYS A 324 -11.37 -10.72 -7.76
CA LYS A 324 -12.71 -10.28 -7.32
C LYS A 324 -12.95 -8.78 -7.52
N PHE A 325 -11.93 -8.01 -7.87
CA PHE A 325 -12.02 -6.57 -8.09
C PHE A 325 -12.15 -6.25 -9.58
N ASP A 326 -13.08 -5.38 -9.92
CA ASP A 326 -13.25 -4.83 -11.27
C ASP A 326 -12.09 -3.89 -11.62
N PHE A 327 -11.68 -3.05 -10.66
CA PHE A 327 -10.58 -2.08 -10.78
C PHE A 327 -9.60 -2.12 -9.61
N VAL A 328 -8.32 -1.85 -9.91
CA VAL A 328 -7.27 -1.60 -8.92
C VAL A 328 -6.64 -0.24 -9.22
N PHE A 329 -6.98 0.77 -8.41
CA PHE A 329 -6.53 2.14 -8.63
C PHE A 329 -5.32 2.49 -7.76
N PRO A 330 -4.16 2.80 -8.37
CA PRO A 330 -3.02 3.33 -7.63
C PRO A 330 -3.20 4.81 -7.33
N TYR A 331 -2.84 5.21 -6.11
CA TYR A 331 -2.86 6.59 -5.65
C TYR A 331 -1.66 6.88 -4.74
N GLU A 332 -0.82 7.84 -5.13
CA GLU A 332 0.30 8.31 -4.32
C GLU A 332 -0.11 9.56 -3.52
N CYS A 333 0.01 9.52 -2.19
CA CYS A 333 -0.44 10.61 -1.31
C CYS A 333 0.34 11.93 -1.48
N SER A 334 1.53 11.86 -2.09
CA SER A 334 2.34 13.02 -2.46
C SER A 334 1.70 13.86 -3.57
N ASN A 335 0.74 13.32 -4.32
CA ASN A 335 0.04 14.04 -5.37
C ASN A 335 -0.83 15.16 -4.78
N SER A 336 -0.54 16.41 -5.15
CA SER A 336 -1.22 17.60 -4.65
C SER A 336 -2.46 18.01 -5.45
N ASP A 337 -2.74 17.34 -6.56
CA ASP A 337 -3.74 17.76 -7.54
C ASP A 337 -5.06 17.02 -7.38
N LEU A 338 -5.05 15.90 -6.67
CA LEU A 338 -6.21 15.05 -6.43
C LEU A 338 -6.83 15.38 -5.08
N SER A 339 -8.08 15.83 -5.10
CA SER A 339 -8.80 16.29 -3.91
C SER A 339 -10.11 15.56 -3.66
N SER A 340 -10.61 14.84 -4.67
CA SER A 340 -11.86 14.10 -4.61
C SER A 340 -11.81 12.75 -5.34
N TYR A 341 -12.74 11.86 -5.02
CA TYR A 341 -12.80 10.53 -5.64
C TYR A 341 -13.05 10.62 -7.16
N LEU A 342 -13.82 11.62 -7.59
CA LEU A 342 -14.01 11.92 -9.02
C LEU A 342 -12.70 12.34 -9.68
N ASP A 343 -11.90 13.19 -9.04
CA ASP A 343 -10.59 13.60 -9.56
C ASP A 343 -9.69 12.38 -9.78
N LEU A 344 -9.68 11.44 -8.83
CA LEU A 344 -8.90 10.20 -8.96
C LEU A 344 -9.33 9.35 -10.17
N ILE A 345 -10.64 9.13 -10.34
CA ILE A 345 -11.16 8.32 -11.45
C ILE A 345 -10.85 8.99 -12.80
N THR A 346 -11.12 10.29 -12.92
CA THR A 346 -10.88 11.05 -14.15
C THR A 346 -9.39 11.17 -14.48
N TYR A 347 -8.52 11.20 -13.46
CA TYR A 347 -7.08 11.17 -13.61
C TYR A 347 -6.58 9.82 -14.14
N LEU A 348 -7.11 8.71 -13.62
CA LEU A 348 -6.68 7.36 -14.01
C LEU A 348 -7.32 6.87 -15.31
N LEU A 349 -8.52 7.34 -15.64
CA LEU A 349 -9.30 6.91 -16.81
C LEU A 349 -9.76 8.07 -17.72
N PRO A 350 -8.86 8.98 -18.13
CA PRO A 350 -9.24 10.22 -18.81
C PRO A 350 -10.00 9.97 -20.11
N LYS A 351 -9.62 8.95 -20.91
CA LYS A 351 -10.26 8.64 -22.19
C LYS A 351 -11.65 8.04 -21.98
N THR A 352 -11.81 7.20 -20.98
CA THR A 352 -13.10 6.59 -20.63
C THR A 352 -14.06 7.62 -20.06
N THR A 353 -13.58 8.56 -19.25
CA THR A 353 -14.43 9.58 -18.61
C THR A 353 -14.79 10.77 -19.51
N LEU A 354 -14.08 10.97 -20.62
CA LEU A 354 -14.18 12.19 -21.46
C LEU A 354 -15.60 12.55 -21.92
N TYR A 355 -16.46 11.55 -22.15
CA TYR A 355 -17.81 11.71 -22.68
C TYR A 355 -18.92 11.36 -21.66
N LEU A 356 -18.54 11.11 -20.41
CA LEU A 356 -19.49 10.76 -19.35
C LEU A 356 -19.73 11.97 -18.43
N LYS A 357 -20.96 12.12 -17.93
CA LYS A 357 -21.25 13.13 -16.90
C LYS A 357 -20.66 12.66 -15.56
N ASN A 358 -20.21 13.60 -14.74
CA ASN A 358 -19.62 13.32 -13.42
C ASN A 358 -20.48 12.41 -12.53
N ASN A 359 -21.80 12.60 -12.55
CA ASN A 359 -22.74 11.77 -11.79
C ASN A 359 -22.80 10.33 -12.30
N ASP A 360 -22.72 10.12 -13.62
CA ASP A 360 -22.72 8.80 -14.23
C ASP A 360 -21.43 8.03 -13.92
N ILE A 361 -20.30 8.75 -13.89
CA ILE A 361 -18.98 8.20 -13.48
C ILE A 361 -19.06 7.69 -12.04
N LEU A 362 -19.43 8.56 -11.09
CA LEU A 362 -19.51 8.20 -9.67
C LEU A 362 -20.54 7.10 -9.42
N ARG A 363 -21.69 7.13 -10.11
CA ARG A 363 -22.71 6.10 -10.01
C ARG A 363 -22.21 4.76 -10.53
N SER A 364 -21.53 4.73 -11.67
CA SER A 364 -20.96 3.51 -12.25
C SER A 364 -19.88 2.94 -11.33
N ALA A 365 -18.96 3.78 -10.86
CA ALA A 365 -17.88 3.38 -9.97
C ALA A 365 -18.39 2.77 -8.65
N ARG A 366 -19.44 3.34 -8.03
CA ARG A 366 -20.02 2.80 -6.78
C ARG A 366 -20.63 1.39 -6.92
N GLN A 367 -20.98 0.99 -8.13
CA GLN A 367 -21.56 -0.33 -8.42
C GLN A 367 -20.52 -1.37 -8.84
N LEU A 368 -19.24 -1.01 -8.86
CA LEU A 368 -18.12 -1.87 -9.21
C LEU A 368 -17.27 -2.12 -7.98
N LYS A 369 -16.65 -3.29 -7.90
CA LYS A 369 -15.70 -3.66 -6.84
C LYS A 369 -14.35 -3.03 -7.13
N ILE A 370 -13.96 -2.04 -6.34
CA ILE A 370 -12.77 -1.23 -6.55
C ILE A 370 -11.82 -1.42 -5.37
N LEU A 371 -10.57 -1.75 -5.68
CA LEU A 371 -9.45 -1.69 -4.74
C LEU A 371 -8.66 -0.41 -5.00
N ILE A 372 -8.48 0.44 -3.99
CA ILE A 372 -7.60 1.61 -4.08
C ILE A 372 -6.35 1.34 -3.25
N ILE A 373 -5.20 1.45 -3.90
CA ILE A 373 -3.89 1.38 -3.27
C ILE A 373 -3.47 2.82 -2.96
N VAL A 374 -3.50 3.19 -1.69
CA VAL A 374 -3.05 4.47 -1.17
C VAL A 374 -1.59 4.33 -0.71
N ASP A 375 -0.65 4.70 -1.56
CA ASP A 375 0.79 4.60 -1.28
C ASP A 375 1.31 5.85 -0.56
N ALA A 376 2.27 5.63 0.35
CA ALA A 376 2.97 6.63 1.14
C ALA A 376 2.04 7.58 1.92
N ALA A 377 1.14 7.05 2.74
CA ALA A 377 0.25 7.84 3.60
C ALA A 377 1.00 8.74 4.61
N ASP A 378 2.29 8.49 4.84
CA ASP A 378 3.18 9.41 5.56
C ASP A 378 3.44 10.74 4.83
N ASP A 379 3.22 10.80 3.50
CA ASP A 379 3.40 11.99 2.66
C ASP A 379 2.08 12.78 2.43
N LEU A 380 1.08 12.61 3.29
CA LEU A 380 -0.25 13.23 3.17
C LEU A 380 -0.19 14.78 3.25
N ASN A 381 -0.59 15.44 2.17
CA ASN A 381 -0.82 16.88 2.04
C ASN A 381 -2.30 17.26 2.27
N SER A 382 -2.66 18.55 2.21
CA SER A 382 -4.02 19.01 2.49
C SER A 382 -5.08 18.47 1.52
N LYS A 383 -4.72 18.27 0.25
CA LYS A 383 -5.60 17.74 -0.80
C LYS A 383 -5.72 16.23 -0.70
N SER A 384 -4.60 15.53 -0.53
CA SER A 384 -4.62 14.08 -0.32
C SER A 384 -5.31 13.66 0.97
N LYS A 385 -5.22 14.48 2.04
CA LYS A 385 -6.05 14.30 3.24
C LYS A 385 -7.55 14.46 2.96
N ALA A 386 -7.95 15.38 2.08
CA ALA A 386 -9.35 15.56 1.71
C ALA A 386 -9.89 14.34 0.94
N LEU A 387 -9.14 13.88 -0.06
CA LEU A 387 -9.47 12.67 -0.81
C LEU A 387 -9.55 11.44 0.10
N LEU A 388 -8.53 11.19 0.93
CA LEU A 388 -8.54 10.04 1.84
C LEU A 388 -9.72 10.07 2.81
N ARG A 389 -10.11 11.26 3.32
CA ARG A 389 -11.32 11.40 4.13
C ARG A 389 -12.57 11.01 3.36
N GLU A 390 -12.74 11.49 2.13
CA GLU A 390 -13.88 11.11 1.28
C GLU A 390 -13.93 9.60 1.06
N LEU A 391 -12.79 8.93 0.81
CA LEU A 391 -12.72 7.48 0.62
C LEU A 391 -13.06 6.68 1.90
N LEU A 392 -12.78 7.26 3.07
CA LEU A 392 -13.09 6.68 4.38
C LEU A 392 -14.54 6.99 4.84
N GLU A 393 -15.28 7.85 4.13
CA GLU A 393 -16.64 8.20 4.52
C GLU A 393 -17.63 7.05 4.31
N THR A 394 -18.43 6.79 5.34
CA THR A 394 -19.40 5.68 5.39
C THR A 394 -20.35 5.58 4.20
N ARG A 395 -20.75 6.70 3.60
CA ARG A 395 -21.68 6.71 2.45
C ARG A 395 -21.12 5.99 1.23
N VAL A 396 -19.79 5.90 1.12
CA VAL A 396 -19.11 5.14 0.07
C VAL A 396 -19.20 3.63 0.32
N HIS A 397 -19.35 3.22 1.58
CA HIS A 397 -19.35 1.82 2.03
C HIS A 397 -20.76 1.26 2.34
N GLU A 398 -21.73 2.12 2.68
CA GLU A 398 -23.10 1.78 3.09
C GLU A 398 -23.95 1.09 2.01
N SER A 399 -23.58 1.19 0.73
CA SER A 399 -24.32 0.58 -0.39
C SER A 399 -23.87 -0.85 -0.76
N GLY A 400 -23.19 -1.56 0.15
CA GLY A 400 -22.78 -2.95 -0.06
C GLY A 400 -21.27 -3.20 -0.23
N GLY A 401 -20.40 -2.35 0.34
CA GLY A 401 -18.98 -2.68 0.55
C GLY A 401 -18.14 -2.97 -0.71
N ASN A 402 -18.38 -2.23 -1.79
CA ASN A 402 -17.65 -2.44 -3.05
C ASN A 402 -16.29 -1.73 -3.10
N LEU A 403 -15.92 -0.92 -2.11
CA LEU A 403 -14.64 -0.22 -2.05
C LEU A 403 -13.74 -0.82 -0.96
N ARG A 404 -12.49 -1.12 -1.30
CA ARG A 404 -11.44 -1.50 -0.35
C ARG A 404 -10.21 -0.63 -0.51
N LEU A 405 -9.56 -0.32 0.61
CA LEU A 405 -8.33 0.47 0.66
C LEU A 405 -7.17 -0.37 1.17
N ILE A 406 -6.00 -0.26 0.53
CA ILE A 406 -4.71 -0.63 1.10
C ILE A 406 -3.91 0.65 1.30
N CYS A 407 -3.60 1.00 2.54
CA CYS A 407 -2.84 2.18 2.88
C CYS A 407 -1.44 1.78 3.32
N THR A 408 -0.40 2.22 2.61
CA THR A 408 0.98 2.02 3.06
C THR A 408 1.43 3.21 3.91
N THR A 409 2.14 2.97 5.01
CA THR A 409 2.62 4.05 5.89
C THR A 409 3.90 3.66 6.63
N ARG A 410 4.56 4.66 7.22
CA ARG A 410 5.68 4.44 8.14
C ARG A 410 5.19 4.44 9.60
N PRO A 411 5.93 3.81 10.53
CA PRO A 411 5.53 3.72 11.94
C PRO A 411 5.16 5.07 12.57
N GLN A 412 5.94 6.12 12.28
CA GLN A 412 5.72 7.46 12.85
C GLN A 412 4.42 8.15 12.39
N ALA A 413 3.90 7.81 11.22
CA ALA A 413 2.67 8.38 10.66
C ALA A 413 1.45 7.47 10.85
N LEU A 414 1.64 6.29 11.46
CA LEU A 414 0.58 5.31 11.67
C LEU A 414 -0.54 5.86 12.55
N GLN A 415 -0.21 6.55 13.63
CA GLN A 415 -1.22 7.10 14.54
C GLN A 415 -2.09 8.17 13.87
N ASP A 416 -1.48 9.03 13.06
CA ASP A 416 -2.20 10.03 12.28
C ASP A 416 -3.19 9.36 11.32
N LEU A 417 -2.75 8.30 10.62
CA LEU A 417 -3.61 7.52 9.72
C LEU A 417 -4.75 6.81 10.48
N LEU A 418 -4.44 6.13 11.60
CA LEU A 418 -5.43 5.45 12.43
C LEU A 418 -6.47 6.41 12.99
N SER A 419 -6.08 7.65 13.31
CA SER A 419 -7.00 8.69 13.80
C SER A 419 -8.02 9.13 12.76
N MET A 420 -7.69 9.01 11.47
CA MET A 420 -8.59 9.36 10.36
C MET A 420 -9.63 8.27 10.09
N ILE A 421 -9.38 7.02 10.51
CA ILE A 421 -10.25 5.88 10.20
C ILE A 421 -11.41 5.80 11.21
N PRO A 422 -12.68 5.80 10.77
CA PRO A 422 -13.83 5.70 11.66
C PRO A 422 -13.94 4.30 12.31
N LYS A 423 -13.42 4.16 13.54
CA LYS A 423 -13.32 2.88 14.28
C LYS A 423 -14.62 2.08 14.40
N ASN A 424 -15.78 2.75 14.44
CA ASN A 424 -17.07 2.06 14.65
C ASN A 424 -17.80 1.70 13.34
N LYS A 425 -17.22 2.04 12.18
CA LYS A 425 -17.92 1.94 10.90
C LYS A 425 -17.18 1.13 9.85
N LEU A 426 -15.85 1.13 9.89
CA LEU A 426 -15.01 0.40 8.94
C LEU A 426 -14.25 -0.72 9.65
N THR A 427 -14.16 -1.87 8.99
CA THR A 427 -13.30 -2.96 9.43
C THR A 427 -11.87 -2.71 8.98
N THR A 428 -10.93 -2.85 9.91
CA THR A 428 -9.51 -2.59 9.68
C THR A 428 -8.67 -3.83 9.96
N ALA A 429 -7.65 -4.06 9.13
CA ALA A 429 -6.56 -4.99 9.42
C ALA A 429 -5.23 -4.22 9.40
N HIS A 430 -4.34 -4.51 10.33
CA HIS A 430 -3.03 -3.86 10.45
C HIS A 430 -1.93 -4.90 10.31
N THR A 431 -1.11 -4.73 9.30
CA THR A 431 -0.01 -5.63 8.96
C THR A 431 1.29 -4.85 8.92
N LYS A 432 2.36 -5.41 9.48
CA LYS A 432 3.70 -4.83 9.49
C LYS A 432 4.65 -5.66 8.64
N ILE A 433 5.39 -5.00 7.75
CA ILE A 433 6.47 -5.61 6.97
C ILE A 433 7.71 -5.72 7.86
N THR A 434 8.20 -6.94 8.06
CA THR A 434 9.44 -7.20 8.81
C THR A 434 10.67 -7.27 7.91
N GLY A 435 10.50 -7.53 6.62
CA GLY A 435 11.55 -7.51 5.61
C GLY A 435 11.69 -8.85 4.88
N ILE A 436 12.90 -9.18 4.43
CA ILE A 436 13.24 -10.45 3.79
C ILE A 436 13.86 -11.39 4.82
N ALA A 437 13.24 -12.57 4.97
CA ALA A 437 13.73 -13.66 5.81
C ALA A 437 15.20 -13.99 5.51
N ALA A 438 16.00 -14.32 6.54
CA ALA A 438 17.42 -14.62 6.38
C ALA A 438 17.72 -15.65 5.29
N HIS A 439 16.92 -16.72 5.18
CA HIS A 439 17.07 -17.78 4.19
C HIS A 439 16.72 -17.37 2.75
N ARG A 440 16.03 -16.24 2.53
CA ARG A 440 15.66 -15.72 1.19
C ARG A 440 16.54 -14.57 0.71
N ARG A 441 17.44 -14.05 1.56
CA ARG A 441 18.31 -12.93 1.18
C ARG A 441 19.26 -13.31 0.04
N GLU A 442 19.73 -14.56 0.01
CA GLU A 442 20.54 -15.11 -1.09
C GLU A 442 19.77 -15.13 -2.42
N GLU A 443 18.51 -15.57 -2.38
CA GLU A 443 17.62 -15.58 -3.55
C GLU A 443 17.46 -14.17 -4.12
N PHE A 444 17.20 -13.17 -3.26
CA PHE A 444 17.04 -11.78 -3.67
C PHE A 444 18.26 -11.25 -4.41
N VAL A 445 19.46 -11.36 -3.82
CA VAL A 445 20.68 -10.83 -4.44
C VAL A 445 21.05 -11.59 -5.70
N THR A 446 20.76 -12.89 -5.76
CA THR A 446 21.00 -13.71 -6.95
C THR A 446 20.12 -13.28 -8.11
N ARG A 447 18.79 -13.17 -7.89
CA ARG A 447 17.85 -12.72 -8.93
C ARG A 447 18.19 -11.34 -9.45
N LEU A 448 18.45 -10.38 -8.55
CA LEU A 448 18.80 -9.02 -8.93
C LEU A 448 20.11 -8.96 -9.71
N HIS A 449 21.17 -9.62 -9.23
CA HIS A 449 22.48 -9.57 -9.86
C HIS A 449 22.51 -10.32 -11.21
N GLU A 450 21.82 -11.44 -11.36
CA GLU A 450 21.67 -12.12 -12.65
C GLU A 450 20.84 -11.29 -13.63
N GLY A 451 19.78 -10.60 -13.16
CA GLY A 451 19.07 -9.60 -13.95
C GLY A 451 20.02 -8.51 -14.47
N MET A 452 20.84 -7.93 -13.59
CA MET A 452 21.85 -6.94 -13.96
C MET A 452 22.88 -7.47 -14.97
N LYS A 453 23.33 -8.72 -14.84
CA LYS A 453 24.23 -9.36 -15.82
C LYS A 453 23.58 -9.54 -17.18
N SER A 454 22.32 -9.97 -17.22
CA SER A 454 21.58 -10.18 -18.48
C SER A 454 21.48 -8.89 -19.30
N GLU A 455 21.48 -7.74 -18.63
CA GLU A 455 21.49 -6.40 -19.23
C GLU A 455 22.91 -5.83 -19.43
N GLY A 456 23.96 -6.59 -19.15
CA GLY A 456 25.36 -6.16 -19.29
C GLY A 456 25.84 -5.15 -18.25
N GLN A 457 25.12 -5.00 -17.13
CA GLN A 457 25.46 -4.04 -16.06
C GLN A 457 26.52 -4.56 -15.07
N SER A 458 26.77 -5.87 -15.06
CA SER A 458 27.78 -6.51 -14.20
C SER A 458 28.55 -7.56 -14.98
N THR A 459 29.87 -7.60 -14.79
CA THR A 459 30.75 -8.69 -15.24
C THR A 459 31.21 -9.57 -14.09
N GLN A 460 30.77 -9.28 -12.86
CA GLN A 460 31.22 -9.94 -11.65
C GLN A 460 30.52 -11.28 -11.41
N GLU A 461 31.11 -12.15 -10.59
CA GLU A 461 30.48 -13.42 -10.23
C GLU A 461 29.46 -13.27 -9.09
N THR A 462 28.27 -13.85 -9.26
CA THR A 462 27.19 -13.84 -8.26
C THR A 462 27.53 -14.65 -7.02
N LYS A 463 28.25 -15.76 -7.20
CA LYS A 463 28.72 -16.59 -6.07
C LYS A 463 29.59 -15.79 -5.10
N GLY A 464 30.38 -14.84 -5.59
CA GLY A 464 31.18 -13.96 -4.74
C GLY A 464 30.33 -13.05 -3.85
N LEU A 465 29.25 -12.49 -4.40
CA LEU A 465 28.28 -11.67 -3.64
C LEU A 465 27.58 -12.48 -2.55
N VAL A 466 27.11 -13.68 -2.88
CA VAL A 466 26.47 -14.60 -1.91
C VAL A 466 27.44 -14.96 -0.79
N ASN A 467 28.69 -15.30 -1.13
CA ASN A 467 29.72 -15.58 -0.14
C ASN A 467 29.99 -14.40 0.80
N TYR A 468 30.00 -13.17 0.27
CA TYR A 468 30.12 -11.97 1.10
C TYR A 468 28.90 -11.78 2.01
N LEU A 469 27.68 -11.92 1.47
CA LEU A 469 26.45 -11.79 2.24
C LEU A 469 26.42 -12.76 3.43
N ASN A 470 26.78 -14.02 3.19
CA ASN A 470 26.83 -15.05 4.23
C ASN A 470 27.88 -14.74 5.31
N ARG A 471 29.06 -14.22 4.93
CA ARG A 471 30.09 -13.79 5.89
C ARG A 471 29.74 -12.53 6.67
N SER A 472 28.91 -11.65 6.10
CA SER A 472 28.54 -10.36 6.68
C SER A 472 27.24 -10.38 7.49
N GLN A 473 26.50 -11.50 7.50
CA GLN A 473 25.27 -11.66 8.29
C GLN A 473 25.45 -11.31 9.77
N GLY A 474 26.54 -11.74 10.41
CA GLY A 474 26.78 -11.44 11.83
C GLY A 474 27.06 -9.96 12.14
N ARG A 475 27.20 -9.07 11.13
CA ARG A 475 27.43 -7.63 11.32
C ARG A 475 26.29 -6.77 10.80
N MET A 476 25.76 -7.13 9.63
CA MET A 476 24.73 -6.36 8.92
C MET A 476 23.45 -7.16 8.65
N GLY A 477 23.33 -8.37 9.19
CA GLY A 477 22.23 -9.29 8.92
C GLY A 477 20.85 -8.66 9.11
N ASP A 478 20.62 -7.98 10.23
CA ASP A 478 19.32 -7.34 10.50
C ASP A 478 19.05 -6.17 9.56
N HIS A 479 20.09 -5.48 9.09
CA HIS A 479 19.93 -4.43 8.07
C HIS A 479 19.66 -5.02 6.68
N PHE A 480 20.20 -6.20 6.38
CA PHE A 480 19.92 -6.94 5.14
C PHE A 480 18.53 -7.55 5.07
N ARG A 481 17.72 -7.49 6.14
CA ARG A 481 16.28 -7.74 6.02
C ARG A 481 15.60 -6.70 5.13
N PHE A 482 16.18 -5.50 4.99
CA PHE A 482 15.57 -4.45 4.16
C PHE A 482 16.00 -4.58 2.69
N PRO A 483 15.05 -4.71 1.74
CA PRO A 483 15.36 -4.84 0.31
C PRO A 483 16.28 -3.74 -0.24
N LEU A 484 16.14 -2.50 0.24
CA LEU A 484 16.99 -1.40 -0.19
C LEU A 484 18.47 -1.65 0.13
N MET A 485 18.79 -2.19 1.30
CA MET A 485 20.18 -2.45 1.69
C MET A 485 20.81 -3.52 0.81
N LEU A 486 20.08 -4.60 0.53
CA LEU A 486 20.52 -5.64 -0.40
C LEU A 486 20.68 -5.12 -1.83
N THR A 487 19.79 -4.23 -2.26
CA THR A 487 19.88 -3.56 -3.57
C THR A 487 21.17 -2.76 -3.67
N LEU A 488 21.41 -1.86 -2.71
CA LEU A 488 22.62 -1.05 -2.67
C LEU A 488 23.88 -1.92 -2.65
N LEU A 489 23.91 -2.95 -1.81
CA LEU A 489 25.02 -3.91 -1.77
C LEU A 489 25.26 -4.57 -3.12
N THR A 490 24.20 -5.00 -3.81
CA THR A 490 24.29 -5.66 -5.13
C THR A 490 24.84 -4.71 -6.19
N TYR A 491 24.39 -3.45 -6.20
CA TYR A 491 24.92 -2.43 -7.10
C TYR A 491 26.38 -2.07 -6.80
N LEU A 492 26.76 -1.99 -5.53
CA LEU A 492 28.15 -1.77 -5.13
C LEU A 492 29.03 -2.94 -5.56
N TRP A 493 28.57 -4.18 -5.38
CA TRP A 493 29.27 -5.38 -5.84
C TRP A 493 29.45 -5.39 -7.36
N ALA A 494 28.39 -5.12 -8.12
CA ALA A 494 28.45 -5.07 -9.58
C ALA A 494 29.49 -4.06 -10.10
N ALA A 495 29.67 -2.93 -9.41
CA ALA A 495 30.52 -1.84 -9.85
C ALA A 495 31.94 -1.85 -9.25
N ASP A 496 32.08 -2.20 -7.97
CA ASP A 496 33.33 -2.14 -7.20
C ASP A 496 33.31 -3.17 -6.04
N PRO A 497 33.55 -4.46 -6.33
CA PRO A 497 33.56 -5.53 -5.32
C PRO A 497 34.54 -5.30 -4.17
N MET A 498 35.65 -4.59 -4.44
CA MET A 498 36.69 -4.36 -3.43
C MET A 498 36.21 -3.42 -2.33
N SER A 499 35.41 -2.40 -2.69
CA SER A 499 34.80 -1.47 -1.72
C SER A 499 33.83 -2.15 -0.76
N VAL A 500 33.23 -3.28 -1.15
CA VAL A 500 32.27 -4.03 -0.33
C VAL A 500 32.92 -4.60 0.94
N ASN A 501 34.22 -4.95 0.90
CA ASN A 501 34.92 -5.49 2.06
C ASN A 501 35.04 -4.50 3.23
N GLY A 502 35.01 -3.19 2.96
CA GLY A 502 35.04 -2.14 3.98
C GLY A 502 33.67 -1.78 4.55
N VAL A 503 32.59 -2.37 4.04
CA VAL A 503 31.23 -2.09 4.49
C VAL A 503 30.93 -2.93 5.73
N THR A 504 30.96 -2.27 6.89
CA THR A 504 30.71 -2.86 8.21
C THR A 504 29.42 -2.36 8.87
N THR A 505 28.92 -1.19 8.42
CA THR A 505 27.73 -0.51 8.94
C THR A 505 26.84 -0.01 7.79
N VAL A 506 25.61 0.42 8.10
CA VAL A 506 24.71 0.99 7.09
C VAL A 506 25.28 2.30 6.55
N THR A 507 25.83 3.14 7.42
CA THR A 507 26.47 4.40 6.98
C THR A 507 27.67 4.15 6.07
N ALA A 508 28.48 3.12 6.34
CA ALA A 508 29.59 2.74 5.47
C ALA A 508 29.11 2.32 4.07
N LEU A 509 27.99 1.58 3.98
CA LEU A 509 27.36 1.23 2.71
C LEU A 509 26.91 2.49 1.95
N TYR A 510 26.16 3.39 2.61
CA TYR A 510 25.72 4.64 2.00
C TYR A 510 26.88 5.51 1.53
N PHE A 511 27.95 5.58 2.30
CA PHE A 511 29.15 6.33 1.94
C PHE A 511 29.87 5.73 0.73
N ALA A 512 29.98 4.40 0.64
CA ALA A 512 30.53 3.71 -0.52
C ALA A 512 29.67 3.93 -1.78
N ILE A 513 28.34 3.85 -1.64
CA ILE A 513 27.39 4.16 -2.72
C ILE A 513 27.51 5.61 -3.17
N HIS A 514 27.60 6.55 -2.24
CA HIS A 514 27.77 7.96 -2.56
C HIS A 514 29.04 8.21 -3.37
N ARG A 515 30.17 7.58 -2.98
CA ARG A 515 31.41 7.62 -3.77
C ARG A 515 31.24 7.01 -5.16
N LEU A 516 30.50 5.91 -5.29
CA LEU A 516 30.19 5.31 -6.58
C LEU A 516 29.39 6.27 -7.48
N ILE A 517 28.37 6.93 -6.93
CA ILE A 517 27.56 7.93 -7.65
C ILE A 517 28.47 9.08 -8.12
N GLN A 518 29.33 9.61 -7.25
CA GLN A 518 30.31 10.64 -7.61
C GLN A 518 31.22 10.18 -8.75
N LYS A 519 31.86 9.00 -8.64
CA LYS A 519 32.71 8.43 -9.69
C LYS A 519 31.99 8.32 -11.04
N ARG A 520 30.73 7.85 -11.04
CA ARG A 520 29.91 7.73 -12.25
C ARG A 520 29.59 9.10 -12.84
N LEU A 521 29.16 10.05 -12.02
CA LEU A 521 28.90 11.43 -12.46
C LEU A 521 30.16 12.06 -13.06
N PHE A 522 31.32 11.93 -12.41
CA PHE A 522 32.59 12.42 -12.94
C PHE A 522 32.92 11.82 -14.31
N SER A 523 32.70 10.52 -14.49
CA SER A 523 32.89 9.86 -15.78
C SER A 523 31.96 10.41 -16.87
N ARG A 524 30.69 10.67 -16.53
CA ARG A 524 29.72 11.29 -17.47
C ARG A 524 30.11 12.72 -17.82
N LEU A 525 30.41 13.55 -16.83
CA LEU A 525 30.79 14.95 -17.01
C LEU A 525 32.09 15.11 -17.82
N SER A 526 33.08 14.25 -17.59
CA SER A 526 34.36 14.27 -18.33
C SER A 526 34.19 13.98 -19.82
N LYS A 527 33.10 13.31 -20.21
CA LYS A 527 32.75 12.99 -21.60
C LYS A 527 31.72 13.96 -22.18
N HIS A 528 31.11 14.81 -21.36
CA HIS A 528 30.00 15.65 -21.74
C HIS A 528 30.49 16.82 -22.61
N GLU A 529 29.83 17.05 -23.76
CA GLU A 529 30.28 18.01 -24.78
C GLU A 529 30.51 19.43 -24.25
N LYS A 530 29.65 19.90 -23.34
CA LYS A 530 29.76 21.24 -22.73
C LYS A 530 30.95 21.42 -21.77
N ILE A 531 31.55 20.33 -21.28
CA ILE A 531 32.59 20.38 -20.24
C ILE A 531 33.93 19.84 -20.72
N LYS A 532 33.92 18.76 -21.52
CA LYS A 532 35.10 17.96 -21.87
C LYS A 532 36.30 18.78 -22.38
N ASP A 533 36.03 19.88 -23.08
CA ASP A 533 37.06 20.74 -23.69
C ASP A 533 37.35 22.01 -22.87
N VAL A 534 36.53 22.29 -21.85
CA VAL A 534 36.55 23.55 -21.08
C VAL A 534 37.19 23.38 -19.71
N LYS A 535 37.08 22.19 -19.10
CA LYS A 535 37.58 21.92 -17.75
C LYS A 535 38.40 20.65 -17.72
N ASN A 536 39.52 20.70 -16.99
CA ASN A 536 40.27 19.49 -16.67
C ASN A 536 39.58 18.66 -15.56
N SER A 537 40.03 17.43 -15.34
CA SER A 537 39.43 16.53 -14.34
C SER A 537 39.38 17.12 -12.92
N SER A 538 40.40 17.87 -12.51
CA SER A 538 40.47 18.47 -11.17
C SER A 538 39.45 19.60 -10.99
N GLU A 539 39.24 20.41 -12.03
CA GLU A 539 38.25 21.50 -12.03
C GLU A 539 36.82 20.96 -12.01
N ILE A 540 36.55 19.87 -12.73
CA ILE A 540 35.25 19.18 -12.68
C ILE A 540 34.97 18.70 -11.24
N GLU A 541 35.97 18.09 -10.60
CA GLU A 541 35.89 17.62 -9.22
C GLU A 541 35.60 18.76 -8.24
N GLU A 542 36.32 19.88 -8.36
CA GLU A 542 36.09 21.06 -7.53
C GLU A 542 34.68 21.64 -7.71
N CYS A 543 34.21 21.75 -8.97
CA CYS A 543 32.88 22.25 -9.28
C CYS A 543 31.78 21.34 -8.71
N CYS A 544 31.93 20.03 -8.81
CA CYS A 544 30.99 19.08 -8.23
C CYS A 544 31.00 19.15 -6.70
N CYS A 545 32.19 19.27 -6.08
CA CYS A 545 32.30 19.46 -4.64
C CYS A 545 31.54 20.71 -4.17
N LYS A 546 31.64 21.83 -4.89
CA LYS A 546 30.87 23.05 -4.59
C LYS A 546 29.37 22.83 -4.70
N PHE A 547 28.90 22.15 -5.75
CA PHE A 547 27.49 21.80 -5.91
C PHE A 547 27.00 20.91 -4.76
N LEU A 548 27.77 19.86 -4.43
CA LEU A 548 27.42 18.88 -3.41
C LEU A 548 27.25 19.50 -2.02
N LYS A 549 28.07 20.49 -1.67
CA LYS A 549 27.92 21.25 -0.43
C LYS A 549 26.52 21.87 -0.29
N ILE A 550 25.98 22.42 -1.39
CA ILE A 550 24.62 22.96 -1.43
C ILE A 550 23.59 21.83 -1.36
N LEU A 551 23.78 20.74 -2.11
CA LEU A 551 22.89 19.57 -2.05
C LEU A 551 22.72 19.04 -0.62
N TYR A 552 23.82 18.91 0.13
CA TYR A 552 23.78 18.39 1.48
C TYR A 552 23.03 19.33 2.44
N GLN A 553 23.22 20.65 2.29
CA GLN A 553 22.48 21.65 3.05
C GLN A 553 20.97 21.59 2.75
N GLU A 554 20.61 21.58 1.47
CA GLU A 554 19.21 21.53 1.03
C GLU A 554 18.53 20.21 1.44
N SER A 555 19.30 19.12 1.54
CA SER A 555 18.82 17.85 2.09
C SER A 555 18.44 17.98 3.57
N LEU A 556 19.26 18.66 4.39
CA LEU A 556 18.95 18.90 5.80
C LEU A 556 17.68 19.76 5.99
N ILE A 557 17.52 20.79 5.14
CA ILE A 557 16.32 21.65 5.14
C ILE A 557 15.07 20.83 4.78
N SER A 558 15.17 20.00 3.74
CA SER A 558 14.07 19.16 3.26
C SER A 558 13.62 18.13 4.30
N ILE A 559 14.56 17.52 5.05
CA ILE A 559 14.23 16.64 6.19
C ILE A 559 13.50 17.40 7.30
N GLY A 560 13.89 18.65 7.59
CA GLY A 560 13.18 19.47 8.59
C GLY A 560 11.73 19.78 8.21
N LEU A 561 11.48 19.94 6.91
CA LEU A 561 10.15 20.11 6.33
C LEU A 561 9.37 18.80 6.20
N ASP A 562 10.01 17.65 6.42
CA ASP A 562 9.49 16.31 6.13
C ASP A 562 9.04 16.15 4.66
N ALA A 563 9.80 16.74 3.74
CA ALA A 563 9.49 16.77 2.32
C ALA A 563 10.44 15.87 1.54
N LEU A 564 9.91 14.82 0.89
CA LEU A 564 10.66 14.01 -0.07
C LEU A 564 10.83 14.74 -1.42
N ILE A 565 9.77 15.45 -1.85
CA ILE A 565 9.81 16.40 -2.96
C ILE A 565 10.50 17.67 -2.45
N LEU A 566 11.55 18.10 -3.15
CA LEU A 566 12.30 19.28 -2.76
C LEU A 566 11.44 20.54 -2.94
N PRO A 567 11.31 21.40 -1.93
CA PRO A 567 10.62 22.67 -2.05
C PRO A 567 11.16 23.52 -3.21
N ASP A 568 10.32 24.37 -3.79
CA ASP A 568 10.71 25.22 -4.93
C ASP A 568 11.94 26.09 -4.64
N ARG A 569 12.09 26.55 -3.39
CA ARG A 569 13.28 27.26 -2.91
C ARG A 569 14.54 26.41 -3.03
N CYS A 570 14.49 25.17 -2.52
CA CYS A 570 15.60 24.22 -2.57
C CYS A 570 15.96 23.90 -4.03
N THR A 571 14.95 23.65 -4.87
CA THR A 571 15.11 23.41 -6.31
C THR A 571 15.77 24.60 -7.01
N CYS A 572 15.33 25.84 -6.72
CA CYS A 572 15.95 27.04 -7.26
C CYS A 572 17.41 27.19 -6.85
N ASN A 573 17.73 26.91 -5.59
CA ASN A 573 19.10 27.01 -5.08
C ASN A 573 20.03 25.98 -5.74
N LEU A 574 19.56 24.75 -5.94
CA LEU A 574 20.33 23.72 -6.63
C LEU A 574 20.56 24.04 -8.11
N LYS A 575 19.54 24.57 -8.81
CA LYS A 575 19.69 25.06 -10.19
C LYS A 575 20.74 26.17 -10.27
N LYS A 576 20.63 27.18 -9.41
CA LYS A 576 21.63 28.26 -9.32
C LYS A 576 23.03 27.73 -9.02
N ALA A 577 23.16 26.77 -8.11
CA ALA A 577 24.45 26.18 -7.77
C ALA A 577 25.06 25.43 -8.96
N ALA A 578 24.27 24.68 -9.72
CA ALA A 578 24.74 24.02 -10.94
C ALA A 578 25.19 25.06 -11.99
N ASP A 579 24.40 26.12 -12.21
CA ASP A 579 24.70 27.17 -13.18
C ASP A 579 25.98 27.94 -12.82
N LEU A 580 26.12 28.36 -11.55
CA LEU A 580 27.30 29.08 -11.06
C LEU A 580 28.59 28.24 -11.17
N ASN A 581 28.46 26.92 -11.05
CA ASN A 581 29.58 25.99 -11.22
C ASN A 581 29.73 25.49 -12.66
N GLY A 582 28.92 25.97 -13.62
CA GLY A 582 28.98 25.57 -15.02
C GLY A 582 28.79 24.06 -15.23
N LEU A 583 27.89 23.44 -14.46
CA LEU A 583 27.56 22.01 -14.54
C LEU A 583 26.22 21.80 -15.28
N PRO A 584 26.12 20.83 -16.20
CA PRO A 584 24.85 20.44 -16.81
C PRO A 584 23.85 19.96 -15.74
N GLN A 585 22.79 20.73 -15.55
CA GLN A 585 21.75 20.45 -14.55
C GLN A 585 21.19 19.02 -14.67
N ALA A 586 20.89 18.56 -15.89
CA ALA A 586 20.33 17.24 -16.14
C ALA A 586 21.23 16.11 -15.63
N GLU A 587 22.55 16.19 -15.86
CA GLU A 587 23.52 15.17 -15.45
C GLU A 587 23.66 15.08 -13.93
N VAL A 588 23.72 16.25 -13.28
CA VAL A 588 23.92 16.34 -11.83
C VAL A 588 22.65 15.96 -11.09
N PHE A 589 21.48 16.41 -11.56
CA PHE A 589 20.20 16.03 -10.96
C PHE A 589 19.94 14.53 -11.14
N ALA A 590 20.15 13.96 -12.33
CA ALA A 590 19.97 12.53 -12.54
C ALA A 590 20.93 11.64 -11.71
N ALA A 591 22.03 12.19 -11.19
CA ALA A 591 22.95 11.45 -10.31
C ALA A 591 22.45 11.31 -8.87
N PHE A 592 21.82 12.37 -8.32
CA PHE A 592 21.52 12.45 -6.89
C PHE A 592 20.03 12.58 -6.57
N LEU A 593 19.23 12.95 -7.56
CA LEU A 593 17.82 13.28 -7.43
C LEU A 593 17.00 12.49 -8.45
N SER A 594 15.71 12.42 -8.20
CA SER A 594 14.72 11.84 -9.10
C SER A 594 13.78 12.93 -9.60
N HIS A 595 13.30 12.78 -10.84
CA HIS A 595 12.26 13.64 -11.38
C HIS A 595 10.90 13.14 -10.89
N ALA A 596 10.21 13.98 -10.11
CA ALA A 596 8.81 13.80 -9.78
C ALA A 596 7.97 14.60 -10.78
N ARG A 597 7.01 13.96 -11.44
CA ARG A 597 6.09 14.66 -12.34
C ARG A 597 4.93 15.21 -11.52
N LYS A 598 4.75 16.52 -11.54
CA LYS A 598 3.57 17.18 -10.99
C LYS A 598 2.66 17.62 -12.12
N TRP A 599 1.36 17.38 -12.01
CA TRP A 599 0.42 17.89 -12.99
C TRP A 599 0.03 19.32 -12.61
N THR A 600 -0.13 20.20 -13.58
CA THR A 600 -0.56 21.58 -13.36
C THR A 600 -1.66 21.92 -14.33
N ALA A 601 -2.37 23.03 -14.12
CA ALA A 601 -3.39 23.53 -15.05
C ALA A 601 -2.85 23.75 -16.49
N TYR A 602 -1.53 23.75 -16.68
CA TYR A 602 -0.83 23.94 -17.95
C TYR A 602 -0.08 22.68 -18.45
N GLY A 603 -0.31 21.51 -17.82
CA GLY A 603 0.37 20.25 -18.15
C GLY A 603 1.39 19.80 -17.09
N TYR A 604 2.27 18.86 -17.43
CA TYR A 604 3.29 18.36 -16.51
C TYR A 604 4.36 19.41 -16.21
N SER A 605 4.62 19.64 -14.92
CA SER A 605 5.80 20.34 -14.42
C SER A 605 6.74 19.35 -13.74
N ASP A 606 8.01 19.36 -14.12
CA ASP A 606 9.03 18.55 -13.45
C ASP A 606 9.44 19.17 -12.11
N GLN A 607 9.29 18.40 -11.03
CA GLN A 607 9.83 18.70 -9.72
C GLN A 607 11.01 17.78 -9.41
N LEU A 608 11.92 18.25 -8.56
CA LEU A 608 13.03 17.44 -8.07
C LEU A 608 12.63 16.79 -6.74
N ALA A 609 12.91 15.50 -6.60
CA ALA A 609 12.72 14.76 -5.36
C ALA A 609 14.02 14.03 -4.99
N GLY A 610 14.21 13.75 -3.70
CA GLY A 610 15.26 12.85 -3.29
C GLY A 610 15.02 11.44 -3.82
N SER A 611 16.05 10.75 -4.31
CA SER A 611 15.89 9.40 -4.86
C SER A 611 15.42 8.38 -3.83
N HIS A 612 15.76 8.59 -2.57
CA HIS A 612 15.17 7.90 -1.42
C HIS A 612 15.35 8.76 -0.16
N LYS A 613 14.41 8.72 0.79
CA LYS A 613 14.50 9.51 2.03
C LYS A 613 15.77 9.22 2.82
N SER A 614 16.17 7.96 2.94
CA SER A 614 17.43 7.59 3.64
C SER A 614 18.70 8.14 2.99
N LEU A 615 18.71 8.40 1.67
CA LEU A 615 19.85 9.09 1.03
C LEU A 615 19.87 10.58 1.40
N LEU A 616 18.70 11.23 1.45
CA LEU A 616 18.61 12.61 1.94
C LEU A 616 19.02 12.70 3.41
N GLU A 617 18.65 11.73 4.24
CA GLU A 617 19.05 11.65 5.65
C GLU A 617 20.57 11.49 5.77
N PHE A 618 21.18 10.64 4.94
CA PHE A 618 22.64 10.51 4.84
C PHE A 618 23.32 11.80 4.38
N TYR A 619 22.81 12.48 3.34
CA TYR A 619 23.34 13.76 2.88
C TYR A 619 23.23 14.86 3.92
N ALA A 620 22.10 14.91 4.65
CA ALA A 620 21.91 15.82 5.76
C ALA A 620 22.94 15.57 6.88
N ALA A 621 23.21 14.31 7.22
CA ALA A 621 24.24 13.94 8.19
C ALA A 621 25.64 14.35 7.71
N PHE A 622 25.91 14.15 6.42
CA PHE A 622 27.16 14.54 5.78
C PHE A 622 27.38 16.06 5.87
N TYR A 623 26.35 16.87 5.61
CA TYR A 623 26.41 18.32 5.79
C TYR A 623 26.82 18.70 7.21
N ILE A 624 26.20 18.08 8.22
CA ILE A 624 26.49 18.37 9.63
C ILE A 624 27.96 18.08 9.93
N VAL A 625 28.48 16.91 9.52
CA VAL A 625 29.90 16.56 9.70
C VAL A 625 30.82 17.59 9.06
N GLU A 626 30.54 18.00 7.82
CA GLU A 626 31.36 18.98 7.12
C GLU A 626 31.36 20.36 7.79
N VAL A 627 30.24 20.77 8.39
CA VAL A 627 30.16 22.05 9.13
C VAL A 627 30.91 21.99 10.46
N ILE A 628 30.70 20.94 11.25
CA ILE A 628 31.31 20.83 12.59
C ILE A 628 32.83 20.61 12.51
N THR A 629 33.31 19.95 11.46
CA THR A 629 34.75 19.78 11.18
C THR A 629 35.38 20.99 10.47
N GLY A 630 34.57 21.93 9.97
CA GLY A 630 35.04 23.17 9.36
C GLY A 630 35.37 23.10 7.86
N ASN A 631 35.01 22.02 7.18
CA ASN A 631 35.14 21.87 5.72
C ASN A 631 34.08 22.67 4.94
N ILE A 632 32.94 22.92 5.58
CA ILE A 632 31.89 23.85 5.14
C ILE A 632 31.76 24.94 6.19
N LYS A 633 31.71 26.20 5.75
CA LYS A 633 31.41 27.33 6.62
C LYS A 633 29.99 27.82 6.31
N THR A 634 29.17 27.98 7.34
CA THR A 634 27.84 28.60 7.22
C THR A 634 27.96 30.11 6.96
N ASP A 635 26.93 30.73 6.41
CA ASP A 635 26.89 32.20 6.22
C ASP A 635 27.10 32.95 7.54
N HIS A 636 26.57 32.41 8.64
CA HIS A 636 26.79 32.96 9.97
C HIS A 636 28.27 32.88 10.39
N GLN A 637 28.94 31.75 10.15
CA GLN A 637 30.38 31.61 10.43
C GLN A 637 31.22 32.57 9.58
N LEU A 638 30.90 32.72 8.29
CA LEU A 638 31.58 33.65 7.40
C LEU A 638 31.41 35.11 7.85
N ASP A 639 30.22 35.50 8.30
CA ASP A 639 29.96 36.84 8.86
C ASP A 639 30.75 37.08 10.16
N LEU A 640 30.80 36.08 11.06
CA LEU A 640 31.59 36.15 12.29
C LEU A 640 33.11 36.25 12.00
N GLU A 641 33.62 35.49 11.03
CA GLU A 641 35.02 35.59 10.60
C GLU A 641 35.34 36.93 9.96
N ARG A 642 34.47 37.46 9.09
CA ARG A 642 34.62 38.81 8.50
C ARG A 642 34.67 39.88 9.59
N LYS A 643 33.82 39.78 10.61
CA LYS A 643 33.84 40.67 11.79
C LYS A 643 35.17 40.59 12.54
N LEU A 644 35.76 39.40 12.68
CA LEU A 644 37.10 39.25 13.29
C LEU A 644 38.21 39.87 12.45
N VAL A 645 38.14 39.74 11.12
CA VAL A 645 39.16 40.21 10.17
C VAL A 645 39.12 41.73 9.98
N ASN A 646 37.93 42.35 9.95
CA ASN A 646 37.77 43.77 9.59
C ASN A 646 38.38 44.78 10.58
N GLY A 647 38.97 44.34 11.70
CA GLY A 647 39.70 45.20 12.65
C GLY A 647 38.79 46.14 13.46
N GLY A 648 39.17 46.48 14.70
CA GLY A 648 38.44 47.45 15.55
C GLY A 648 37.59 46.86 16.69
N LEU A 649 37.47 45.54 16.80
CA LEU A 649 36.73 44.89 17.90
C LEU A 649 37.50 44.93 19.24
N LYS A 650 36.78 45.20 20.34
CA LYS A 650 37.33 45.11 21.71
C LYS A 650 37.70 43.66 22.04
N LYS A 651 38.65 43.47 22.97
CA LYS A 651 39.10 42.12 23.42
C LYS A 651 37.93 41.24 23.91
N SER A 652 36.92 41.84 24.56
CA SER A 652 35.70 41.16 25.00
C SER A 652 34.82 40.70 23.83
N GLU A 653 34.66 41.51 22.79
CA GLU A 653 33.89 41.17 21.58
C GLU A 653 34.59 40.09 20.76
N LYS A 654 35.93 40.17 20.62
CA LYS A 654 36.71 39.09 19.97
C LYS A 654 36.54 37.75 20.69
N LYS A 655 36.56 37.75 22.03
CA LYS A 655 36.26 36.55 22.83
C LYS A 655 34.83 36.05 22.63
N ARG A 656 33.85 36.95 22.55
CA ARG A 656 32.45 36.60 22.28
C ARG A 656 32.29 35.96 20.91
N ILE A 657 32.86 36.56 19.87
CA ILE A 657 32.79 36.05 18.49
C ILE A 657 33.56 34.72 18.36
N HIS A 658 34.71 34.55 19.01
CA HIS A 658 35.39 33.25 19.06
C HIS A 658 34.52 32.18 19.73
N ARG A 659 33.82 32.54 20.82
CA ARG A 659 32.88 31.64 21.49
C ARG A 659 31.72 31.27 20.57
N GLU A 660 31.10 32.25 19.91
CA GLU A 660 30.01 32.05 18.93
C GLU A 660 30.49 31.18 17.74
N LEU A 661 31.72 31.36 17.26
CA LEU A 661 32.33 30.51 16.23
C LEU A 661 32.52 29.07 16.70
N THR A 662 32.99 28.85 17.93
CA THR A 662 33.09 27.51 18.50
C THR A 662 31.71 26.89 18.71
N GLU A 663 30.76 27.64 19.24
CA GLU A 663 29.37 27.19 19.44
C GLU A 663 28.68 26.89 18.10
N SER A 664 28.99 27.62 17.02
CA SER A 664 28.45 27.34 15.68
C SER A 664 28.90 25.99 15.10
N LYS A 665 29.93 25.36 15.68
CA LYS A 665 30.40 24.01 15.33
C LYS A 665 29.75 22.91 16.18
N SER A 666 28.77 23.22 17.02
CA SER A 666 27.96 22.20 17.72
C SER A 666 26.87 21.65 16.80
N VAL A 667 26.61 20.35 16.89
CA VAL A 667 25.57 19.65 16.11
C VAL A 667 24.20 20.30 16.34
N THR A 668 23.87 20.60 17.59
CA THR A 668 22.64 21.27 18.01
C THR A 668 22.45 22.61 17.32
N ASN A 669 23.52 23.40 17.22
CA ASN A 669 23.45 24.72 16.60
C ASN A 669 23.35 24.65 15.08
N VAL A 670 23.98 23.66 14.43
CA VAL A 670 23.77 23.40 13.00
C VAL A 670 22.31 23.06 12.72
N LEU A 671 21.70 22.16 13.50
CA LEU A 671 20.29 21.81 13.37
C LEU A 671 19.39 23.04 13.59
N LYS A 672 19.59 23.79 14.69
CA LYS A 672 18.79 24.98 14.99
C LYS A 672 18.89 26.07 13.93
N THR A 673 20.09 26.32 13.40
CA THR A 673 20.32 27.38 12.41
C THR A 673 19.59 27.08 11.10
N ASN A 674 19.71 25.85 10.59
CA ASN A 674 19.00 25.44 9.38
C ASN A 674 17.48 25.33 9.62
N HIS A 675 17.05 25.00 10.83
CA HIS A 675 15.62 24.93 11.16
C HIS A 675 14.97 26.31 11.33
N ARG A 676 15.69 27.36 11.74
CA ARG A 676 15.18 28.74 11.76
C ARG A 676 14.70 29.21 10.39
N GLU A 677 15.30 28.70 9.33
CA GLU A 677 14.88 29.00 7.95
C GLU A 677 13.51 28.43 7.60
N ILE A 678 12.97 27.51 8.41
CA ILE A 678 11.72 26.77 8.18
C ILE A 678 10.54 27.34 8.99
N SER A 679 10.79 28.29 9.90
CA SER A 679 9.77 28.93 10.77
C SER A 679 8.94 27.97 11.65
N ASN A 680 9.42 26.74 11.90
CA ASN A 680 8.77 25.74 12.76
C ASN A 680 9.61 25.44 14.02
N PRO A 681 9.04 24.80 15.06
CA PRO A 681 9.82 24.29 16.19
C PRO A 681 10.63 23.05 15.77
N LEU A 682 11.87 22.93 16.28
CA LEU A 682 12.74 21.79 15.99
C LEU A 682 12.13 20.49 16.56
N ILE A 683 11.71 19.59 15.67
CA ILE A 683 11.20 18.27 16.00
C ILE A 683 12.31 17.24 15.76
N LEU A 684 13.02 16.86 16.82
CA LEU A 684 14.19 15.97 16.74
C LEU A 684 13.87 14.56 16.24
N SER A 685 12.64 14.08 16.39
CA SER A 685 12.27 12.75 15.89
C SER A 685 12.37 12.63 14.36
N LYS A 686 12.25 13.74 13.62
CA LYS A 686 12.48 13.77 12.17
C LYS A 686 13.95 13.53 11.78
N TYR A 687 14.87 13.68 12.73
CA TYR A 687 16.32 13.60 12.49
C TYR A 687 16.96 12.33 13.07
N GLN A 688 16.20 11.35 13.56
CA GLN A 688 16.77 10.13 14.17
C GLN A 688 17.77 9.41 13.26
N ASN A 689 17.39 9.12 12.01
CA ASN A 689 18.28 8.49 11.03
C ASN A 689 19.45 9.40 10.63
N VAL A 690 19.24 10.73 10.61
CA VAL A 690 20.32 11.70 10.39
C VAL A 690 21.37 11.60 11.50
N LEU A 691 20.93 11.49 12.76
CA LEU A 691 21.82 11.32 13.91
C LEU A 691 22.54 9.97 13.88
N LEU A 692 21.87 8.88 13.46
CA LEU A 692 22.50 7.57 13.27
C LEU A 692 23.62 7.62 12.21
N HIS A 693 23.33 8.19 11.04
CA HIS A 693 24.34 8.38 9.99
C HIS A 693 25.46 9.32 10.44
N LEU A 694 25.15 10.35 11.22
CA LEU A 694 26.14 11.25 11.79
C LEU A 694 27.14 10.47 12.66
N MET A 695 26.67 9.53 13.50
CA MET A 695 27.56 8.69 14.32
C MET A 695 28.51 7.83 13.46
N GLY A 696 27.99 7.19 12.42
CA GLY A 696 28.82 6.40 11.50
C GLY A 696 29.84 7.26 10.72
N LEU A 697 29.43 8.45 10.28
CA LEU A 697 30.32 9.36 9.56
C LEU A 697 31.42 9.95 10.46
N LEU A 698 31.10 10.27 11.72
CA LEU A 698 32.08 10.69 12.71
C LEU A 698 33.14 9.61 12.94
N THR A 699 32.71 8.35 13.02
CA THR A 699 33.61 7.19 13.12
C THR A 699 34.53 7.09 11.90
N HIS A 700 33.98 7.30 10.69
CA HIS A 700 34.77 7.33 9.46
C HIS A 700 35.79 8.49 9.39
N ARG A 701 35.53 9.61 10.10
CA ARG A 701 36.45 10.75 10.20
C ARG A 701 37.59 10.51 11.19
N GLY A 702 37.50 9.47 12.02
CA GLY A 702 38.51 9.07 13.00
C GLY A 702 38.06 9.24 14.43
N LYS A 703 38.71 8.50 15.34
CA LYS A 703 38.32 8.42 16.76
C LYS A 703 38.33 9.76 17.47
N ASP A 704 39.31 10.62 17.21
CA ASP A 704 39.38 11.94 17.85
C ASP A 704 38.13 12.80 17.56
N VAL A 705 37.64 12.75 16.32
CA VAL A 705 36.45 13.48 15.89
C VAL A 705 35.19 12.86 16.49
N LEU A 706 35.10 11.53 16.49
CA LEU A 706 34.02 10.79 17.15
C LEU A 706 33.93 11.13 18.64
N HIS A 707 35.04 10.99 19.37
CA HIS A 707 35.09 11.24 20.81
C HIS A 707 34.78 12.69 21.16
N HIS A 708 35.14 13.65 20.30
CA HIS A 708 34.77 15.05 20.49
C HIS A 708 33.25 15.32 20.42
N PHE A 709 32.52 14.63 19.53
CA PHE A 709 31.11 14.96 19.25
C PHE A 709 30.08 13.94 19.74
N HIS A 710 30.47 12.70 20.06
CA HIS A 710 29.53 11.61 20.35
C HIS A 710 28.55 11.93 21.49
N ALA A 711 29.01 12.58 22.57
CA ALA A 711 28.18 12.91 23.72
C ALA A 711 27.04 13.88 23.36
N GLU A 712 27.31 14.88 22.51
CA GLU A 712 26.28 15.78 22.01
C GLU A 712 25.25 15.04 21.15
N VAL A 713 25.72 14.16 20.25
CA VAL A 713 24.84 13.38 19.37
C VAL A 713 23.94 12.44 20.18
N ILE A 714 24.49 11.76 21.18
CA ILE A 714 23.72 10.85 22.07
C ILE A 714 22.66 11.60 22.86
N GLU A 715 22.95 12.81 23.36
CA GLU A 715 21.95 13.60 24.09
C GLU A 715 20.79 14.04 23.17
N LEU A 716 21.09 14.45 21.93
CA LEU A 716 20.06 14.75 20.92
C LEU A 716 19.22 13.51 20.58
N MET A 717 19.85 12.34 20.46
CA MET A 717 19.14 11.07 20.21
C MET A 717 18.22 10.73 21.38
N LYS A 718 18.70 10.84 22.62
CA LYS A 718 17.89 10.62 23.83
C LYS A 718 16.68 11.56 23.88
N GLU A 719 16.87 12.84 23.56
CA GLU A 719 15.77 13.80 23.46
C GLU A 719 14.76 13.41 22.38
N SER A 720 15.23 12.90 21.24
CA SER A 720 14.36 12.40 20.16
C SER A 720 13.52 11.20 20.58
N VAL A 721 14.10 10.27 21.36
CA VAL A 721 13.43 9.03 21.81
C VAL A 721 12.42 9.31 22.93
N ASN A 722 12.79 10.15 23.92
CA ASN A 722 11.93 10.40 25.08
C ASN A 722 10.59 11.07 24.71
N ARG A 723 10.57 11.92 23.68
CA ARG A 723 9.36 12.61 23.20
C ARG A 723 8.39 11.70 22.41
N HIS A 724 8.76 10.46 22.09
CA HIS A 724 7.93 9.50 21.33
C HIS A 724 7.49 8.29 22.18
N SER A 725 7.75 8.34 23.49
CA SER A 725 7.47 7.25 24.43
C SER A 725 5.99 6.94 24.69
N GLU A 726 5.05 7.66 24.05
CA GLU A 726 3.62 7.33 24.05
C GLU A 726 3.23 6.31 22.95
N GLY A 727 4.07 6.09 21.92
CA GLY A 727 3.79 5.16 20.81
C GLY A 727 4.81 4.03 20.62
N PHE A 728 6.02 4.14 21.18
CA PHE A 728 7.05 3.10 21.10
C PHE A 728 6.78 2.00 22.14
N LYS A 729 6.54 0.76 21.68
CA LYS A 729 6.58 -0.41 22.57
C LYS A 729 7.99 -0.53 23.16
N SER A 730 8.13 -0.94 24.42
CA SER A 730 9.41 -0.97 25.16
C SER A 730 10.53 -1.76 24.47
N HIS A 731 10.18 -2.72 23.61
CA HIS A 731 11.09 -3.59 22.88
C HIS A 731 11.95 -2.83 21.85
N ASP A 732 11.38 -1.85 21.14
CA ASP A 732 12.06 -1.13 20.05
C ASP A 732 13.12 -0.12 20.56
N ALA A 733 13.09 0.23 21.85
CA ALA A 733 13.97 1.26 22.40
C ALA A 733 15.41 0.78 22.66
N SER A 734 15.61 -0.50 23.00
CA SER A 734 16.94 -1.07 23.24
C SER A 734 17.71 -1.30 21.93
N ASP A 735 17.02 -1.82 20.91
CA ASP A 735 17.53 -1.98 19.54
C ASP A 735 18.07 -0.68 18.95
N TYR A 736 17.37 0.44 19.16
CA TYR A 736 17.83 1.74 18.68
C TYR A 736 19.21 2.10 19.27
N TRP A 737 19.43 1.87 20.57
CA TRP A 737 20.71 2.14 21.21
C TRP A 737 21.82 1.19 20.74
N PHE A 738 21.49 -0.08 20.50
CA PHE A 738 22.43 -1.03 19.90
C PHE A 738 22.85 -0.57 18.50
N GLN A 739 21.92 -0.08 17.68
CA GLN A 739 22.24 0.48 16.36
C GLN A 739 23.19 1.68 16.44
N VAL A 740 23.01 2.59 17.42
CA VAL A 740 23.94 3.73 17.61
C VAL A 740 25.36 3.23 17.87
N VAL A 741 25.52 2.25 18.76
CA VAL A 741 26.83 1.68 19.08
C VAL A 741 27.40 0.88 17.91
N SER A 742 26.56 0.15 17.17
CA SER A 742 26.96 -0.56 15.95
C SER A 742 27.43 0.37 14.84
N GLU A 743 26.77 1.51 14.62
CA GLU A 743 27.20 2.55 13.68
C GLU A 743 28.53 3.19 14.10
N ALA A 744 28.81 3.24 15.40
CA ALA A 744 30.11 3.64 15.95
C ALA A 744 31.16 2.52 15.95
N GLU A 745 30.94 1.44 15.17
CA GLU A 745 31.78 0.23 15.12
C GLU A 745 32.06 -0.41 16.49
N CYS A 746 31.13 -0.23 17.42
CA CYS A 746 31.20 -0.65 18.81
C CYS A 746 32.41 -0.03 19.55
N ASP A 747 32.64 1.26 19.36
CA ASP A 747 33.61 2.03 20.15
C ASP A 747 33.20 2.06 21.63
N SER A 748 34.16 1.79 22.52
CA SER A 748 33.92 1.63 23.96
C SER A 748 33.49 2.92 24.66
N GLU A 749 33.97 4.08 24.20
CA GLU A 749 33.60 5.37 24.81
C GLU A 749 32.17 5.75 24.43
N VAL A 750 31.80 5.51 23.16
CA VAL A 750 30.42 5.68 22.69
C VAL A 750 29.47 4.74 23.43
N ALA A 751 29.82 3.46 23.57
CA ALA A 751 29.00 2.47 24.30
C ALA A 751 28.78 2.87 25.77
N LYS A 752 29.82 3.40 26.43
CA LYS A 752 29.73 3.94 27.79
C LYS A 752 28.76 5.12 27.86
N THR A 753 28.91 6.10 26.98
CA THR A 753 28.03 7.29 26.94
C THR A 753 26.58 6.91 26.61
N VAL A 754 26.36 5.91 25.75
CA VAL A 754 25.03 5.34 25.48
C VAL A 754 24.46 4.70 26.75
N ALA A 755 25.22 3.83 27.42
CA ALA A 755 24.79 3.17 28.66
C ALA A 755 24.35 4.17 29.75
N GLU A 756 25.08 5.28 29.89
CA GLU A 756 24.77 6.36 30.83
C GLU A 756 23.45 7.08 30.48
N ASN A 757 23.09 7.14 29.20
CA ASN A 757 21.91 7.84 28.69
C ASN A 757 20.67 6.97 28.46
N MET A 758 20.79 5.64 28.50
CA MET A 758 19.64 4.73 28.51
C MET A 758 18.75 5.01 29.73
N ASN A 759 17.48 5.35 29.49
CA ASN A 759 16.52 5.71 30.54
C ASN A 759 16.20 4.51 31.47
N LYS A 760 15.54 4.76 32.61
CA LYS A 760 15.22 3.71 33.60
C LYS A 760 14.42 2.54 33.00
N LYS A 761 13.47 2.80 32.09
CA LYS A 761 12.68 1.75 31.40
C LYS A 761 13.56 0.89 30.48
N ASN A 762 14.49 1.51 29.76
CA ASN A 762 15.47 0.82 28.91
C ASN A 762 16.51 0.05 29.73
N ARG A 763 16.55 0.20 31.05
CA ARG A 763 17.37 -0.62 31.96
C ARG A 763 16.58 -1.79 32.58
N GLU A 764 15.29 -1.92 32.26
CA GLU A 764 14.48 -3.05 32.76
C GLU A 764 14.62 -4.29 31.90
N ARG A 765 14.58 -4.16 30.58
CA ARG A 765 14.68 -5.29 29.64
C ARG A 765 15.44 -4.90 28.38
N TRP A 766 16.40 -5.73 27.98
CA TRP A 766 17.07 -5.67 26.68
C TRP A 766 16.68 -6.88 25.85
N ASP A 767 16.37 -6.65 24.59
CA ASP A 767 16.16 -7.71 23.60
C ASP A 767 17.35 -7.66 22.64
N ILE A 768 18.14 -8.73 22.59
CA ILE A 768 19.40 -8.83 21.85
C ILE A 768 19.20 -9.84 20.72
N SER A 769 19.20 -9.36 19.49
CA SER A 769 19.27 -10.20 18.29
C SER A 769 20.72 -10.54 17.92
N ASP A 770 20.88 -11.47 16.98
CA ASP A 770 22.16 -11.87 16.36
C ASP A 770 23.06 -10.67 15.99
N SER A 771 22.48 -9.63 15.38
CA SER A 771 23.24 -8.46 14.88
C SER A 771 23.69 -7.51 16.00
N ASN A 772 23.01 -7.53 17.14
CA ASN A 772 23.24 -6.62 18.26
C ASN A 772 24.17 -7.19 19.33
N THR A 773 24.57 -8.46 19.22
CA THR A 773 25.43 -9.17 20.19
C THR A 773 26.68 -8.37 20.56
N ARG A 774 27.41 -7.83 19.57
CA ARG A 774 28.63 -7.04 19.81
C ARG A 774 28.36 -5.73 20.56
N ALA A 775 27.35 -4.98 20.13
CA ALA A 775 26.98 -3.72 20.77
C ALA A 775 26.53 -3.96 22.20
N ALA A 776 25.71 -4.99 22.44
CA ALA A 776 25.27 -5.38 23.76
C ALA A 776 26.45 -5.73 24.69
N VAL A 777 27.45 -6.48 24.22
CA VAL A 777 28.68 -6.77 24.99
C VAL A 777 29.35 -5.48 25.46
N GLU A 778 29.51 -4.49 24.58
CA GLU A 778 30.18 -3.23 24.95
C GLU A 778 29.36 -2.40 25.95
N ILE A 779 28.03 -2.35 25.81
CA ILE A 779 27.17 -1.63 26.74
C ILE A 779 27.12 -2.35 28.11
N LEU A 780 27.10 -3.70 28.14
CA LEU A 780 27.12 -4.50 29.36
C LEU A 780 28.34 -4.25 30.24
N LYS A 781 29.46 -3.82 29.67
CA LYS A 781 30.65 -3.42 30.44
C LYS A 781 30.39 -2.23 31.37
N THR A 782 29.35 -1.44 31.09
CA THR A 782 29.03 -0.21 31.82
C THR A 782 27.74 -0.35 32.64
N VAL A 783 26.71 -1.00 32.09
CA VAL A 783 25.40 -1.14 32.75
C VAL A 783 24.81 -2.52 32.50
N SER A 784 24.22 -3.12 33.54
CA SER A 784 23.44 -4.36 33.43
C SER A 784 21.95 -4.04 33.54
N PRO A 785 21.10 -4.47 32.61
CA PRO A 785 19.65 -4.41 32.77
C PRO A 785 19.17 -5.47 33.77
N ARG A 786 17.89 -5.38 34.15
CA ARG A 786 17.24 -6.39 34.99
C ARG A 786 16.92 -7.67 34.23
N ILE A 787 16.50 -7.56 32.97
CA ILE A 787 16.13 -8.68 32.10
C ILE A 787 16.91 -8.56 30.79
N ILE A 788 17.46 -9.67 30.30
CA ILE A 788 18.08 -9.79 28.99
C ILE A 788 17.40 -10.94 28.28
N HIS A 789 16.89 -10.64 27.10
CA HIS A 789 16.29 -11.59 26.20
C HIS A 789 17.18 -11.71 24.98
N ILE A 790 17.71 -12.90 24.71
CA ILE A 790 18.56 -13.19 23.56
C ILE A 790 17.72 -13.98 22.56
N LEU A 791 17.55 -13.44 21.36
CA LEU A 791 16.88 -14.11 20.25
C LEU A 791 17.92 -14.53 19.21
N LEU A 792 18.05 -15.84 18.99
CA LEU A 792 19.02 -16.39 18.05
C LEU A 792 18.30 -17.00 16.85
N GLU A 793 18.43 -16.35 15.70
CA GLU A 793 17.79 -16.78 14.45
C GLU A 793 18.75 -17.50 13.50
N THR A 794 20.06 -17.25 13.66
CA THR A 794 21.15 -17.85 12.91
C THR A 794 21.95 -18.84 13.75
N ASP A 795 22.81 -19.61 13.10
CA ASP A 795 23.66 -20.61 13.76
C ASP A 795 24.52 -19.94 14.83
N PRO A 796 24.35 -20.28 16.13
CA PRO A 796 25.09 -19.67 17.22
C PRO A 796 26.62 -19.78 17.07
N SER A 797 27.12 -20.82 16.38
CA SER A 797 28.56 -20.97 16.13
C SER A 797 29.14 -19.94 15.16
N THR A 798 28.29 -19.33 14.34
CA THR A 798 28.69 -18.26 13.42
C THR A 798 28.71 -16.88 14.10
N LEU A 799 28.13 -16.75 15.29
CA LEU A 799 28.04 -15.51 16.04
C LEU A 799 29.29 -15.26 16.88
N LYS A 800 30.29 -14.64 16.25
CA LYS A 800 31.61 -14.35 16.84
C LYS A 800 31.57 -13.71 18.24
N TYR A 801 30.57 -12.89 18.55
CA TYR A 801 30.47 -12.13 19.80
C TYR A 801 29.55 -12.77 20.83
N LEU A 802 28.82 -13.82 20.48
CA LEU A 802 27.97 -14.55 21.42
C LEU A 802 28.77 -15.12 22.62
N PRO A 803 29.98 -15.69 22.48
CA PRO A 803 30.74 -16.17 23.64
C PRO A 803 31.08 -15.04 24.62
N LEU A 804 31.51 -13.89 24.10
CA LEU A 804 31.83 -12.71 24.92
C LEU A 804 30.58 -12.15 25.62
N LEU A 805 29.41 -12.26 24.97
CA LEU A 805 28.13 -11.93 25.57
C LEU A 805 27.83 -12.88 26.72
N CYS A 806 27.96 -14.18 26.51
CA CYS A 806 27.78 -15.22 27.53
C CYS A 806 28.70 -14.97 28.75
N ASP A 807 29.98 -14.68 28.51
CA ASP A 807 30.95 -14.34 29.57
C ASP A 807 30.50 -13.11 30.38
N LYS A 808 30.07 -12.04 29.70
CA LYS A 808 29.61 -10.81 30.37
C LYS A 808 28.29 -10.98 31.12
N LEU A 809 27.40 -11.79 30.57
CA LEU A 809 26.17 -12.17 31.26
C LEU A 809 26.52 -12.92 32.54
N SER A 810 27.50 -13.82 32.51
CA SER A 810 27.91 -14.60 33.68
C SER A 810 28.34 -13.73 34.88
N GLU A 811 28.96 -12.57 34.60
CA GLU A 811 29.35 -11.60 35.63
C GLU A 811 28.19 -10.73 36.14
N SER A 812 27.07 -10.70 35.41
CA SER A 812 25.93 -9.82 35.67
C SER A 812 24.92 -10.43 36.65
N LYS A 813 24.09 -9.60 37.28
CA LYS A 813 22.97 -10.04 38.14
C LYS A 813 21.64 -9.77 37.43
N CYS A 814 21.44 -10.41 36.29
CA CYS A 814 20.27 -10.20 35.45
C CYS A 814 19.43 -11.47 35.31
N ILE A 815 18.18 -11.31 34.89
CA ILE A 815 17.33 -12.40 34.44
C ILE A 815 17.61 -12.63 32.97
N VAL A 816 17.98 -13.84 32.60
CA VAL A 816 18.29 -14.19 31.20
C VAL A 816 17.17 -15.06 30.62
N ILE A 817 16.72 -14.69 29.43
CA ILE A 817 15.77 -15.40 28.58
C ILE A 817 16.52 -15.70 27.29
N ILE A 818 16.66 -16.97 26.90
CA ILE A 818 17.36 -17.37 25.68
C ILE A 818 16.41 -18.15 24.81
N ASP A 819 16.17 -17.62 23.61
CA ASP A 819 15.35 -18.26 22.60
C ASP A 819 16.22 -18.61 21.39
N ASP A 820 16.75 -19.83 21.38
CA ASP A 820 17.52 -20.39 20.27
C ASP A 820 16.61 -20.93 19.16
N PHE A 821 15.96 -20.01 18.44
CA PHE A 821 15.09 -20.35 17.32
C PHE A 821 15.84 -21.09 16.21
N TYR A 822 17.14 -20.85 16.03
CA TYR A 822 17.94 -21.56 15.03
C TYR A 822 18.00 -23.06 15.31
N SER A 823 18.40 -23.46 16.52
CA SER A 823 18.47 -24.88 16.91
C SER A 823 17.10 -25.55 16.84
N TRP A 824 16.05 -24.81 17.20
CA TRP A 824 14.66 -25.24 17.05
C TRP A 824 14.24 -25.44 15.58
N LYS A 825 14.70 -24.60 14.66
CA LYS A 825 14.43 -24.79 13.22
C LYS A 825 15.31 -25.87 12.60
N ASN A 826 16.47 -26.13 13.16
CA ASN A 826 17.50 -27.00 12.59
C ASN A 826 18.00 -28.04 13.62
N PRO A 827 17.14 -28.95 14.11
CA PRO A 827 17.48 -29.87 15.20
C PRO A 827 18.74 -30.70 14.92
N LYS A 828 19.01 -31.02 13.64
CA LYS A 828 20.18 -31.83 13.20
C LYS A 828 21.49 -31.05 13.08
N LYS A 829 21.47 -29.72 13.11
CA LYS A 829 22.69 -28.91 13.00
C LYS A 829 23.17 -28.54 14.41
N SER A 830 23.89 -29.47 15.04
CA SER A 830 24.42 -29.31 16.40
C SER A 830 25.62 -28.36 16.41
N ALA A 831 25.45 -27.13 16.88
CA ALA A 831 26.57 -26.19 17.02
C ALA A 831 26.51 -25.24 18.24
N SER A 832 25.38 -25.18 18.98
CA SER A 832 25.22 -24.24 20.11
C SER A 832 25.81 -24.72 21.45
N ASP A 833 26.15 -26.00 21.55
CA ASP A 833 26.40 -26.71 22.82
C ASP A 833 27.55 -26.14 23.68
N SER A 834 28.61 -25.60 23.08
CA SER A 834 29.79 -25.13 23.84
C SER A 834 29.66 -23.72 24.41
N TYR A 835 28.71 -22.92 23.93
CA TYR A 835 28.68 -21.48 24.23
C TYR A 835 27.89 -21.18 25.51
N PHE A 836 26.76 -21.86 25.70
CA PHE A 836 25.87 -21.58 26.83
C PHE A 836 26.24 -22.32 28.11
N SER A 837 27.04 -23.38 28.01
CA SER A 837 27.63 -24.06 29.18
C SER A 837 28.54 -23.14 30.02
N GLN A 838 28.93 -21.98 29.48
CA GLN A 838 29.67 -20.95 30.21
C GLN A 838 28.76 -20.03 31.05
N ILE A 839 27.51 -19.79 30.63
CA ILE A 839 26.56 -18.93 31.37
C ILE A 839 26.06 -19.66 32.64
N SER A 840 25.91 -20.98 32.57
CA SER A 840 25.30 -21.83 33.60
C SER A 840 26.10 -21.94 34.91
N ILE A 841 27.33 -21.41 34.98
CA ILE A 841 28.22 -21.52 36.17
C ILE A 841 28.07 -20.31 37.12
N SER A 842 27.16 -19.37 36.83
CA SER A 842 27.15 -18.04 37.49
C SER A 842 25.79 -17.60 38.03
N SER A 843 25.82 -16.57 38.90
CA SER A 843 24.73 -15.99 39.71
C SER A 843 23.50 -15.40 38.96
N ASN A 844 23.27 -15.77 37.71
CA ASN A 844 22.14 -15.33 36.90
C ASN A 844 20.89 -16.16 37.14
N ARG A 845 19.74 -15.54 36.89
CA ARG A 845 18.43 -16.18 37.03
C ARG A 845 17.87 -16.45 35.63
N PHE A 846 17.98 -17.68 35.16
CA PHE A 846 17.30 -18.06 33.91
C PHE A 846 15.81 -18.09 34.15
N ARG A 847 15.05 -17.45 33.26
CA ARG A 847 13.59 -17.54 33.25
C ARG A 847 13.11 -18.49 32.16
N CYS A 848 13.69 -18.39 30.97
CA CYS A 848 13.31 -19.16 29.80
C CYS A 848 14.56 -19.63 29.05
N LEU A 849 14.57 -20.91 28.65
CA LEU A 849 15.72 -21.52 28.01
C LEU A 849 15.27 -22.48 26.91
N PHE A 850 15.46 -22.09 25.65
CA PHE A 850 15.23 -22.96 24.48
C PHE A 850 16.56 -23.29 23.82
N GLY A 851 16.84 -24.57 23.61
CA GLY A 851 18.06 -24.98 22.89
C GLY A 851 18.28 -26.48 22.82
N ASN A 852 19.48 -26.86 22.35
CA ASN A 852 19.91 -28.26 22.28
C ASN A 852 20.23 -28.82 23.69
N PHE A 853 20.08 -30.13 23.85
CA PHE A 853 20.13 -30.88 25.09
C PHE A 853 21.40 -30.69 25.94
N ARG A 854 22.58 -30.51 25.33
CA ARG A 854 23.84 -30.36 26.09
C ARG A 854 23.91 -29.10 26.93
N LEU A 855 23.14 -28.08 26.56
CA LEU A 855 22.90 -26.86 27.32
C LEU A 855 22.30 -27.17 28.72
N CYS A 856 21.56 -28.29 28.82
CA CYS A 856 20.80 -28.68 29.99
C CYS A 856 21.54 -29.64 30.93
N ALA A 857 22.60 -30.30 30.46
CA ALA A 857 23.52 -31.02 31.32
C ALA A 857 24.25 -30.07 32.32
N ALA A 858 24.20 -28.76 32.05
CA ALA A 858 24.73 -27.71 32.91
C ALA A 858 23.64 -27.02 33.77
N ILE A 859 22.37 -27.43 33.68
CA ILE A 859 21.33 -26.99 34.61
C ILE A 859 21.61 -27.66 35.95
N SER A 860 22.17 -26.90 36.90
CA SER A 860 22.30 -27.34 38.29
C SER A 860 20.95 -27.23 39.00
N GLU A 861 20.85 -27.87 40.17
CA GLU A 861 19.73 -27.72 41.10
C GLU A 861 19.49 -26.25 41.53
N ASP A 862 20.40 -25.32 41.23
CA ASP A 862 20.35 -23.92 41.67
C ASP A 862 19.53 -22.97 40.77
N MET A 863 18.83 -23.47 39.75
CA MET A 863 18.03 -22.64 38.82
C MET A 863 16.64 -22.29 39.35
N GLU A 864 16.56 -21.66 40.53
CA GLU A 864 15.32 -21.34 41.28
C GLU A 864 14.29 -20.45 40.52
N MET A 865 14.57 -19.95 39.32
CA MET A 865 13.73 -18.98 38.57
C MET A 865 13.27 -19.46 37.19
N LEU A 866 13.64 -20.67 36.78
CA LEU A 866 13.29 -21.20 35.46
C LEU A 866 11.78 -21.49 35.41
N ASP A 867 11.04 -20.72 34.61
CA ASP A 867 9.60 -20.92 34.41
C ASP A 867 9.30 -21.73 33.14
N THR A 868 10.21 -21.68 32.17
CA THR A 868 10.05 -22.29 30.85
C THR A 868 11.35 -22.97 30.40
N LEU A 869 11.27 -24.25 30.03
CA LEU A 869 12.40 -25.03 29.52
C LEU A 869 12.03 -25.67 28.20
N GLY A 870 12.86 -25.51 27.18
CA GLY A 870 12.68 -26.08 25.86
C GLY A 870 13.89 -26.87 25.39
N LEU A 871 13.69 -28.15 25.08
CA LEU A 871 14.76 -29.08 24.68
C LEU A 871 14.56 -29.52 23.24
N VAL A 872 15.65 -29.64 22.49
CA VAL A 872 15.65 -30.18 21.13
C VAL A 872 16.43 -31.51 21.09
N ILE A 873 15.80 -32.54 20.53
CA ILE A 873 16.35 -33.88 20.34
C ILE A 873 16.31 -34.24 18.86
N SER A 874 17.48 -34.56 18.31
CA SER A 874 17.67 -34.84 16.89
C SER A 874 18.22 -36.21 16.57
N ASP A 875 18.70 -36.95 17.57
CA ASP A 875 19.18 -38.33 17.41
C ASP A 875 19.02 -39.17 18.68
N ASP A 876 19.21 -40.49 18.53
CA ASP A 876 19.09 -41.44 19.63
C ASP A 876 20.20 -41.30 20.69
N LEU A 877 21.35 -40.68 20.37
CA LEU A 877 22.45 -40.50 21.34
C LEU A 877 22.08 -39.49 22.43
N GLN A 878 21.19 -38.55 22.11
CA GLN A 878 20.68 -37.55 23.05
C GLN A 878 19.63 -38.11 24.02
N ILE A 879 19.08 -39.31 23.74
CA ILE A 879 18.02 -39.92 24.54
C ILE A 879 18.51 -40.29 25.94
N GLU A 880 19.71 -40.83 26.09
CA GLU A 880 20.23 -41.21 27.42
C GLU A 880 20.37 -39.98 28.34
N LEU A 881 20.72 -38.83 27.77
CA LEU A 881 20.70 -37.57 28.51
C LEU A 881 19.27 -37.11 28.81
N LEU A 882 18.34 -37.24 27.85
CA LEU A 882 16.91 -36.99 28.08
C LEU A 882 16.36 -37.81 29.24
N LYS A 883 16.69 -39.11 29.30
CA LYS A 883 16.33 -39.99 30.42
C LYS A 883 16.79 -39.41 31.74
N HIS A 884 18.05 -39.00 31.84
CA HIS A 884 18.57 -38.39 33.05
C HIS A 884 17.82 -37.10 33.42
N THR A 885 17.65 -36.16 32.49
CA THR A 885 16.99 -34.87 32.78
C THR A 885 15.51 -35.03 33.14
N LEU A 886 14.76 -35.91 32.46
CA LEU A 886 13.35 -36.14 32.78
C LEU A 886 13.15 -36.88 34.10
N THR A 887 14.09 -37.73 34.50
CA THR A 887 13.97 -38.50 35.76
C THR A 887 14.56 -37.81 36.97
N GLN A 888 15.56 -36.96 36.80
CA GLN A 888 16.28 -36.33 37.91
C GLN A 888 16.08 -34.81 37.95
N THR A 889 16.28 -34.11 36.84
CA THR A 889 16.34 -32.63 36.84
C THR A 889 14.96 -31.98 36.81
N ILE A 890 14.10 -32.36 35.85
CA ILE A 890 12.80 -31.71 35.66
C ILE A 890 11.86 -31.92 36.86
N PRO A 891 11.78 -33.10 37.51
CA PRO A 891 10.95 -33.25 38.71
C PRO A 891 11.33 -32.30 39.84
N VAL A 892 12.61 -31.94 39.96
CA VAL A 892 13.09 -30.94 40.93
C VAL A 892 12.61 -29.55 40.50
N LEU A 893 12.85 -29.16 39.25
CA LEU A 893 12.44 -27.85 38.72
C LEU A 893 10.91 -27.63 38.72
N ALA A 894 10.14 -28.67 38.41
CA ALA A 894 8.67 -28.66 38.39
C ALA A 894 8.08 -28.44 39.80
N LYS A 895 8.72 -29.01 40.84
CA LYS A 895 8.32 -28.75 42.24
C LYS A 895 8.56 -27.32 42.67
N GLU A 896 9.54 -26.65 42.07
CA GLU A 896 9.88 -25.27 42.41
C GLU A 896 9.04 -24.26 41.63
N LYS A 897 9.32 -24.09 40.33
CA LYS A 897 8.75 -22.99 39.51
C LYS A 897 8.60 -23.29 38.01
N LEU A 898 9.06 -24.44 37.51
CA LEU A 898 8.91 -24.76 36.08
C LEU A 898 7.43 -24.99 35.77
N ARG A 899 6.84 -24.09 34.99
CA ARG A 899 5.43 -24.16 34.58
C ARG A 899 5.26 -24.70 33.18
N HIS A 900 6.23 -24.40 32.31
CA HIS A 900 6.19 -24.81 30.93
C HIS A 900 7.41 -25.64 30.55
N PHE A 901 7.16 -26.78 29.93
CA PHE A 901 8.20 -27.61 29.34
C PHE A 901 7.87 -27.84 27.87
N ALA A 902 8.83 -27.57 26.99
CA ALA A 902 8.74 -27.82 25.58
C ALA A 902 9.79 -28.84 25.16
N LEU A 903 9.40 -29.81 24.33
CA LEU A 903 10.30 -30.83 23.82
C LEU A 903 10.11 -30.94 22.30
N HIS A 904 11.18 -30.70 21.56
CA HIS A 904 11.23 -30.87 20.11
C HIS A 904 11.92 -32.19 19.78
N ILE A 905 11.25 -33.05 19.02
CA ILE A 905 11.74 -34.35 18.61
C ILE A 905 11.76 -34.44 17.08
N ASP A 906 12.91 -34.79 16.52
CA ASP A 906 13.01 -35.16 15.11
C ASP A 906 12.47 -36.59 14.88
N LYS A 907 11.77 -36.82 13.76
CA LYS A 907 11.29 -38.14 13.35
C LYS A 907 12.35 -39.26 13.40
N SER A 908 13.63 -38.92 13.22
CA SER A 908 14.71 -39.90 13.28
C SER A 908 14.91 -40.56 14.65
N VAL A 909 14.30 -40.03 15.71
CA VAL A 909 14.31 -40.59 17.07
C VAL A 909 13.33 -41.75 17.18
N LEU A 910 13.80 -42.89 17.72
CA LEU A 910 12.93 -44.04 17.96
C LEU A 910 12.00 -43.79 19.16
N ALA A 911 10.68 -43.82 18.93
CA ALA A 911 9.67 -43.61 19.97
C ALA A 911 9.84 -44.56 21.18
N SER A 912 10.20 -45.83 20.91
CA SER A 912 10.44 -46.86 21.94
C SER A 912 11.63 -46.56 22.86
N SER A 913 12.53 -45.66 22.45
CA SER A 913 13.71 -45.30 23.23
C SER A 913 13.43 -44.16 24.21
N LEU A 914 12.30 -43.44 24.05
CA LEU A 914 11.94 -42.31 24.90
C LEU A 914 11.49 -42.77 26.30
N PRO A 915 11.95 -42.09 27.37
CA PRO A 915 11.50 -42.36 28.74
C PRO A 915 10.08 -41.85 29.00
N GLN A 916 9.44 -42.45 29.99
CA GLN A 916 8.21 -41.94 30.58
C GLN A 916 8.47 -40.72 31.46
N MET A 917 7.72 -39.63 31.24
CA MET A 917 7.71 -38.50 32.18
C MET A 917 6.94 -38.91 33.44
N MET A 918 7.57 -38.74 34.60
CA MET A 918 6.98 -39.06 35.90
C MET A 918 6.87 -37.81 36.79
N PHE A 919 6.39 -36.71 36.21
CA PHE A 919 6.19 -35.45 36.92
C PHE A 919 5.02 -34.67 36.32
N ASP A 920 4.47 -33.75 37.11
CA ASP A 920 3.34 -32.89 36.73
C ASP A 920 3.87 -31.48 36.42
N ILE A 921 3.43 -30.93 35.29
CA ILE A 921 3.70 -29.56 34.85
C ILE A 921 2.42 -28.92 34.33
N ASP A 922 2.29 -27.61 34.51
CA ASP A 922 1.10 -26.86 34.11
C ASP A 922 0.86 -26.98 32.59
N SER A 923 1.92 -26.92 31.80
CA SER A 923 1.85 -26.97 30.33
C SER A 923 3.04 -27.70 29.71
N PHE A 924 2.74 -28.71 28.90
CA PHE A 924 3.73 -29.44 28.09
C PHE A 924 3.51 -29.18 26.60
N SER A 925 4.55 -28.74 25.90
CA SER A 925 4.56 -28.57 24.44
C SER A 925 5.44 -29.63 23.79
N LEU A 926 4.86 -30.50 22.98
CA LEU A 926 5.60 -31.44 22.14
C LEU A 926 5.65 -30.91 20.71
N VAL A 927 6.85 -30.73 20.19
CA VAL A 927 7.07 -30.28 18.81
C VAL A 927 7.73 -31.40 18.04
N MET A 928 7.27 -31.68 16.83
CA MET A 928 7.81 -32.76 16.02
C MET A 928 8.10 -32.29 14.60
N SER A 929 9.32 -32.55 14.12
CA SER A 929 9.75 -32.18 12.75
C SER A 929 9.89 -33.39 11.84
N HIS A 930 9.69 -33.15 10.54
CA HIS A 930 9.78 -34.16 9.48
C HIS A 930 8.74 -35.28 9.61
N VAL A 931 7.59 -34.98 10.23
CA VAL A 931 6.44 -35.89 10.34
C VAL A 931 5.55 -35.74 9.11
N GLU A 932 5.12 -36.85 8.53
CA GLU A 932 4.16 -36.92 7.44
C GLU A 932 2.91 -37.71 7.88
N ASP A 933 1.86 -37.73 7.05
CA ASP A 933 0.60 -38.44 7.39
C ASP A 933 0.82 -39.94 7.69
N VAL A 934 1.84 -40.56 7.09
CA VAL A 934 2.21 -41.96 7.33
C VAL A 934 2.82 -42.19 8.72
N ASP A 935 3.19 -41.13 9.43
CA ASP A 935 3.90 -41.18 10.72
C ASP A 935 2.99 -40.88 11.92
N VAL A 936 1.67 -40.86 11.72
CA VAL A 936 0.70 -40.66 12.80
C VAL A 936 0.91 -41.68 13.92
N ASN A 937 1.16 -42.95 13.60
CA ASN A 937 1.41 -43.99 14.61
C ASN A 937 2.68 -43.73 15.42
N TRP A 938 3.77 -43.33 14.74
CA TRP A 938 5.01 -42.94 15.42
C TRP A 938 4.75 -41.75 16.38
N THR A 939 3.97 -40.78 15.93
CA THR A 939 3.59 -39.61 16.74
C THR A 939 2.82 -40.03 18.00
N VAL A 940 1.85 -40.92 17.85
CA VAL A 940 1.08 -41.48 18.96
C VAL A 940 1.99 -42.23 19.93
N ASP A 941 2.94 -43.02 19.43
CA ASP A 941 3.90 -43.75 20.26
C ASP A 941 4.83 -42.82 21.04
N VAL A 942 5.30 -41.73 20.42
CA VAL A 942 6.08 -40.66 21.10
C VAL A 942 5.26 -40.04 22.22
N ILE A 943 4.00 -39.71 21.96
CA ILE A 943 3.12 -39.09 22.97
C ILE A 943 2.83 -40.07 24.10
N LYS A 944 2.54 -41.34 23.79
CA LYS A 944 2.36 -42.39 24.81
C LYS A 944 3.61 -42.58 25.67
N ALA A 945 4.78 -42.51 25.04
CA ALA A 945 6.04 -42.63 25.75
C ALA A 945 6.21 -41.46 26.72
N LEU A 946 5.90 -40.22 26.32
CA LEU A 946 6.22 -39.02 27.11
C LEU A 946 5.09 -38.55 28.04
N TRP A 947 3.82 -38.72 27.68
CA TRP A 947 2.69 -38.11 28.38
C TRP A 947 2.27 -38.88 29.62
N SER A 948 2.21 -38.18 30.76
CA SER A 948 1.60 -38.66 32.00
C SER A 948 0.20 -38.04 32.18
N ALA A 949 -0.74 -38.80 32.76
CA ALA A 949 -2.12 -38.35 32.98
C ALA A 949 -2.26 -37.17 33.95
N GLY A 950 -1.19 -36.75 34.64
CA GLY A 950 -1.20 -35.66 35.62
C GLY A 950 -0.97 -34.26 35.05
N ASN A 951 -0.55 -34.13 33.79
CA ASN A 951 -0.31 -32.83 33.14
C ASN A 951 -1.62 -32.16 32.70
N SER A 952 -1.79 -30.87 33.03
CA SER A 952 -3.05 -30.15 32.75
C SER A 952 -3.23 -29.72 31.30
N GLN A 953 -2.15 -29.61 30.52
CA GLN A 953 -2.21 -29.15 29.13
C GLN A 953 -1.13 -29.79 28.24
N LEU A 954 -1.56 -30.28 27.07
CA LEU A 954 -0.70 -30.81 26.01
C LEU A 954 -0.88 -29.96 24.74
N SER A 955 0.20 -29.34 24.27
CA SER A 955 0.25 -28.70 22.95
C SER A 955 1.14 -29.50 22.03
N ILE A 956 0.68 -29.81 20.83
CA ILE A 956 1.41 -30.55 19.80
C ILE A 956 1.60 -29.65 18.58
N GLY A 957 2.86 -29.46 18.16
CA GLY A 957 3.20 -28.61 17.02
C GLY A 957 4.06 -29.32 15.98
N PHE A 958 3.82 -29.03 14.71
CA PHE A 958 4.52 -29.69 13.60
C PHE A 958 5.17 -28.72 12.60
N PRO A 959 6.21 -27.96 13.02
CA PRO A 959 6.71 -26.79 12.29
C PRO A 959 7.37 -27.07 10.93
N CYS A 960 7.90 -28.27 10.74
CA CYS A 960 8.53 -28.70 9.49
C CYS A 960 7.90 -30.01 9.00
N SER A 961 6.58 -30.14 9.13
CA SER A 961 5.83 -31.34 8.75
C SER A 961 5.06 -31.15 7.45
N CYS A 962 4.72 -32.28 6.83
CA CYS A 962 3.72 -32.32 5.77
C CYS A 962 2.37 -32.83 6.29
N LEU A 963 2.10 -32.78 7.61
CA LEU A 963 0.88 -33.33 8.18
C LEU A 963 -0.33 -32.58 7.63
N SER A 964 -1.13 -33.27 6.83
CA SER A 964 -2.36 -32.72 6.23
C SER A 964 -3.48 -32.65 7.25
N LEU A 965 -4.61 -32.04 6.87
CA LEU A 965 -5.83 -32.06 7.67
C LEU A 965 -6.23 -33.50 8.05
N LEU A 966 -6.19 -34.42 7.09
CA LEU A 966 -6.52 -35.83 7.29
C LEU A 966 -5.52 -36.51 8.24
N GLY A 967 -4.24 -36.19 8.13
CA GLY A 967 -3.22 -36.66 9.07
C GLY A 967 -3.49 -36.19 10.51
N CYS A 968 -3.87 -34.92 10.67
CA CYS A 968 -4.26 -34.37 11.97
C CYS A 968 -5.55 -35.00 12.53
N GLU A 969 -6.57 -35.24 11.71
CA GLU A 969 -7.81 -35.93 12.10
C GLU A 969 -7.52 -37.35 12.58
N ASN A 970 -6.71 -38.09 11.81
CA ASN A 970 -6.28 -39.45 12.19
C ASN A 970 -5.50 -39.43 13.51
N LEU A 971 -4.60 -38.47 13.68
CA LEU A 971 -3.87 -38.31 14.94
C LEU A 971 -4.81 -38.06 16.12
N LEU A 972 -5.76 -37.15 15.99
CA LEU A 972 -6.73 -36.86 17.05
C LEU A 972 -7.58 -38.08 17.39
N LYS A 973 -8.01 -38.84 16.38
CA LYS A 973 -8.74 -40.09 16.56
C LYS A 973 -7.90 -41.12 17.33
N GLU A 974 -6.68 -41.39 16.89
CA GLU A 974 -5.79 -42.34 17.56
C GLU A 974 -5.47 -41.92 19.01
N LEU A 975 -5.24 -40.62 19.25
CA LEU A 975 -5.03 -40.10 20.61
C LEU A 975 -6.26 -40.28 21.51
N SER A 976 -7.46 -40.10 20.95
CA SER A 976 -8.71 -40.34 21.66
C SER A 976 -8.90 -41.82 22.04
N GLU A 977 -8.55 -42.74 21.13
CA GLU A 977 -8.59 -44.19 21.37
C GLU A 977 -7.58 -44.61 22.44
N CYS A 978 -6.48 -43.87 22.55
CA CYS A 978 -5.45 -44.09 23.57
C CYS A 978 -5.78 -43.44 24.93
N SER A 979 -6.98 -42.90 25.11
CA SER A 979 -7.40 -42.19 26.33
C SER A 979 -6.50 -40.99 26.68
N ILE A 980 -5.83 -40.41 25.68
CA ILE A 980 -5.07 -39.15 25.84
C ILE A 980 -6.08 -38.01 25.65
N THR A 981 -6.93 -37.84 26.66
CA THR A 981 -7.98 -36.83 26.71
C THR A 981 -7.61 -35.80 27.78
N GLY A 982 -6.84 -34.79 27.39
CA GLY A 982 -6.57 -33.65 28.26
C GLY A 982 -7.58 -32.54 27.98
N ASN A 983 -8.02 -31.80 29.01
CA ASN A 983 -8.98 -30.68 28.89
C ASN A 983 -8.54 -29.55 27.92
N ARG A 984 -7.33 -29.63 27.32
CA ARG A 984 -6.75 -28.66 26.37
C ARG A 984 -5.71 -29.30 25.44
N LEU A 985 -6.05 -30.38 24.71
CA LEU A 985 -5.19 -30.85 23.63
C LEU A 985 -5.26 -29.86 22.45
N ARG A 986 -4.11 -29.33 22.03
CA ARG A 986 -4.00 -28.43 20.87
C ARG A 986 -3.06 -29.02 19.83
N VAL A 987 -3.53 -29.23 18.60
CA VAL A 987 -2.69 -29.69 17.48
C VAL A 987 -2.52 -28.55 16.47
N THR A 988 -1.28 -28.29 16.04
CA THR A 988 -0.95 -27.25 15.05
C THR A 988 -0.04 -27.79 13.93
N SER A 989 -0.41 -27.55 12.67
CA SER A 989 0.39 -27.88 11.48
C SER A 989 0.36 -26.70 10.50
N PRO A 990 1.48 -26.37 9.82
CA PRO A 990 1.54 -25.30 8.83
C PRO A 990 0.64 -25.55 7.60
N ASN A 991 0.18 -26.79 7.39
CA ASN A 991 -0.73 -27.13 6.29
C ASN A 991 -2.21 -27.01 6.65
N ILE A 992 -2.57 -26.64 7.88
CA ILE A 992 -3.96 -26.45 8.28
C ILE A 992 -4.31 -24.96 8.26
N THR A 993 -5.37 -24.62 7.54
CA THR A 993 -5.92 -23.26 7.44
C THR A 993 -6.88 -22.94 8.59
N LYS A 994 -7.10 -21.64 8.84
CA LYS A 994 -8.07 -21.16 9.84
C LYS A 994 -9.50 -21.60 9.55
N GLU A 995 -9.85 -21.74 8.28
CA GLU A 995 -11.18 -22.15 7.81
C GLU A 995 -11.43 -23.63 8.11
N GLU A 996 -10.42 -24.49 7.89
CA GLU A 996 -10.48 -25.91 8.22
C GLU A 996 -10.59 -26.13 9.74
N VAL A 997 -9.80 -25.39 10.54
CA VAL A 997 -9.91 -25.39 12.00
C VAL A 997 -11.32 -24.99 12.47
N GLN A 998 -11.89 -23.94 11.89
CA GLN A 998 -13.23 -23.47 12.24
C GLN A 998 -14.33 -24.48 11.86
N SER A 999 -14.16 -25.24 10.78
CA SER A 999 -15.12 -26.28 10.38
C SER A 999 -15.14 -27.47 11.35
N LEU A 1000 -13.98 -27.82 11.93
CA LEU A 1000 -13.81 -28.98 12.79
C LEU A 1000 -14.09 -28.70 14.28
N ASN A 1001 -13.86 -27.48 14.77
CA ASN A 1001 -14.09 -27.11 16.17
C ASN A 1001 -15.57 -26.81 16.50
N THR A 1002 -16.54 -27.34 15.75
CA THR A 1002 -17.98 -27.04 15.91
C THR A 1002 -18.72 -27.94 16.93
N THR A 1003 -18.02 -28.82 17.64
CA THR A 1003 -18.60 -29.75 18.63
C THR A 1003 -17.91 -29.66 19.99
N GLU A 1004 -18.67 -29.81 21.08
CA GLU A 1004 -18.25 -29.80 22.51
C GLU A 1004 -17.25 -30.92 22.90
N ASN A 1005 -16.16 -31.09 22.16
CA ASN A 1005 -15.11 -32.07 22.46
C ASN A 1005 -13.87 -31.37 23.03
N ASP A 1006 -13.20 -31.99 24.00
CA ASP A 1006 -11.96 -31.53 24.65
C ASP A 1006 -10.70 -31.53 23.73
N LEU A 1007 -10.90 -31.74 22.42
CA LEU A 1007 -9.87 -31.83 21.39
C LEU A 1007 -9.99 -30.64 20.44
N SER A 1008 -8.95 -29.80 20.37
CA SER A 1008 -8.97 -28.60 19.52
C SER A 1008 -7.86 -28.61 18.47
N LEU A 1009 -8.24 -28.44 17.21
CA LEU A 1009 -7.29 -28.04 16.17
C LEU A 1009 -7.04 -26.54 16.28
N ALA A 1010 -5.82 -26.13 15.96
CA ALA A 1010 -5.46 -24.74 15.91
C ALA A 1010 -4.56 -24.43 14.72
N VAL A 1011 -4.64 -23.18 14.28
CA VAL A 1011 -3.77 -22.66 13.24
C VAL A 1011 -2.34 -22.60 13.77
N PHE A 1012 -1.39 -22.97 12.92
CA PHE A 1012 0.02 -22.84 13.20
C PHE A 1012 0.45 -21.37 13.17
N GLU A 1013 0.87 -20.83 14.32
CA GLU A 1013 1.45 -19.49 14.44
C GLU A 1013 2.91 -19.62 14.87
N GLU A 1014 3.86 -19.12 14.06
CA GLU A 1014 5.29 -19.35 14.28
C GLU A 1014 5.75 -18.86 15.67
N GLY A 1015 6.26 -19.77 16.51
CA GLY A 1015 6.73 -19.47 17.88
C GLY A 1015 5.66 -19.50 18.97
N SER A 1016 4.35 -19.55 18.64
CA SER A 1016 3.25 -19.58 19.63
C SER A 1016 3.26 -20.82 20.54
N TRP A 1017 3.77 -21.95 20.05
CA TRP A 1017 3.88 -23.20 20.79
C TRP A 1017 5.00 -23.20 21.84
N LEU A 1018 5.97 -22.27 21.74
CA LEU A 1018 7.10 -22.21 22.67
C LEU A 1018 6.68 -21.66 24.03
N TYR A 1019 5.65 -20.82 24.12
CA TYR A 1019 5.30 -20.13 25.37
C TYR A 1019 3.99 -20.63 26.01
N GLY A 1020 3.39 -21.70 25.45
CA GLY A 1020 2.04 -22.15 25.81
C GLY A 1020 0.97 -21.06 25.58
N PRO A 1021 -0.31 -21.33 25.91
CA PRO A 1021 -1.27 -20.24 26.07
C PRO A 1021 -0.95 -19.50 27.37
N MET A 1022 -0.34 -18.33 27.25
CA MET A 1022 -0.22 -17.36 28.34
C MET A 1022 -1.52 -16.61 28.61
#